data_AF-A0A226EW66-F1
#
_entry.id   AF-A0A226EW66-F1
#
_cell.length_a   1.000
_cell.length_b   1.000
_cell.length_c   1.000
_cell.angle_alpha   90.00
_cell.angle_beta   90.00
_cell.angle_gamma   90.00
#
_symmetry.space_group_name_H-M   'P 1'
#
loop_
_entity.id
_entity.type
_entity.pdbx_description
1 polymer ?
#
loop_
_entity_poly.entity_id
_entity_poly.type
_entity_poly.pdbx_seq_one_letter_code
_entity_poly.pdbx_strand_id
1 'polypeptide(L)'
;MTSESSPEEILAFWFGPHGEERPFWFSSTPSWDAKIRQRFLQQHEKAASGVYAATWTLEPRSTLALILLLDQVPRNIFRGSARQYATGAEALEVAKIALARGFVNDLKLDAEKKFCIMPFCHSEMLEDQDQAVELFKVFKKSQPGWYEYAKGYHEIIRSKITVTVLGQCIVCEEVTTLRCQSCLKGGKEADEIPFYCSRDHQSKHWKAGHKANCGQLPKKPLGWKLEHGPCTLSQNVPEGISYFVATEDLEPGHVLFQRKPLLAFPAIPSPQDFNNFLEKMPPSVKTKMLNSEDRLVWTCVGCYEVLVYGEVTQTIATGLMVNKCVQCGWPLHSNIHPKYGPTKCQAVHEEECKILMERGLTWETLQKEKLYRDPEFYYHLGLLRAVMLPPQLKEELMNLPVFIPAYFRFFNLKLAIPFVRERCGMGDKVGEEEAQKILEVLFGNILGPPIQHSTSKNKLAFIVYAGGPTGRVMTHDCTPNCYPYIGKDLTATFKTIRKVAAGELLTINYIMISNHCKTVDERLTLFTQLLLPPCRCARCQSSTEDGTYFSAIKCPADKKTGDGKRECQYLLPMPNPNHTQGFKDIFIWKCACTACTGATRQSAVEQLVSTIKEKIQTATRSPNAYDELKSIVARNSGRTVHPDHAVILYALLNIAATAFRHITNVQANKDPAFSFNLHKKYMTDFNIVLEKMQVIQPGRSDHYGLLLFGQTLLRMSELAENVLESQSKPSLEDLDTKLTLILSALKESWTIINANQIAEPYDTARESRLRKFYANHLISSIRKGMGEDCLDKVSSVKKLKEKYFSEVPVNLDMSEKELEYRELLVIDETVPNLIKKMEEHGIV
;
A
#
# COMPACT_ATOMS: atom_id res chain seq x y z
N MET A 1 26.53 -29.83 -28.36
CA MET A 1 25.08 -29.64 -28.15
C MET A 1 24.59 -30.83 -27.35
N THR A 2 24.47 -30.71 -26.03
CA THR A 2 23.83 -31.74 -25.20
C THR A 2 22.32 -31.59 -25.35
N SER A 3 21.62 -32.67 -25.71
CA SER A 3 20.16 -32.71 -25.77
C SER A 3 19.58 -32.37 -24.39
N GLU A 4 18.53 -31.56 -24.38
CA GLU A 4 17.85 -31.13 -23.16
C GLU A 4 17.22 -32.33 -22.46
N SER A 5 17.62 -32.60 -21.20
CA SER A 5 17.06 -33.72 -20.45
C SER A 5 15.58 -33.56 -20.19
N SER A 6 14.81 -34.59 -20.53
CA SER A 6 13.39 -34.69 -20.21
C SER A 6 13.14 -34.80 -18.70
N PRO A 7 11.94 -34.47 -18.19
CA PRO A 7 11.57 -34.70 -16.80
C PRO A 7 11.85 -36.13 -16.34
N GLU A 8 11.51 -37.12 -17.16
CA GLU A 8 11.75 -38.53 -16.90
C GLU A 8 13.23 -38.86 -16.73
N GLU A 9 14.13 -38.24 -17.49
CA GLU A 9 15.57 -38.42 -17.32
C GLU A 9 16.09 -37.84 -16.01
N ILE A 10 15.54 -36.69 -15.58
CA ILE A 10 15.88 -36.07 -14.29
C ILE A 10 15.44 -36.99 -13.16
N LEU A 11 14.20 -37.46 -13.20
CA LEU A 11 13.64 -38.37 -12.20
C LEU A 11 14.38 -39.72 -12.19
N ALA A 12 14.66 -40.30 -13.35
CA ALA A 12 15.40 -41.56 -13.45
C ALA A 12 16.83 -41.43 -12.92
N PHE A 13 17.49 -40.29 -13.14
CA PHE A 13 18.79 -40.02 -12.54
C PHE A 13 18.68 -39.94 -11.01
N TRP A 14 17.71 -39.17 -10.52
CA TRP A 14 17.56 -38.85 -9.10
C TRP A 14 17.11 -40.04 -8.27
N PHE A 15 16.10 -40.79 -8.72
CA PHE A 15 15.45 -41.89 -7.99
C PHE A 15 15.89 -43.29 -8.43
N GLY A 16 16.53 -43.42 -9.59
CA GLY A 16 16.76 -44.73 -10.20
C GLY A 16 15.47 -45.44 -10.60
N PRO A 17 15.54 -46.72 -11.03
CA PRO A 17 14.38 -47.47 -11.53
C PRO A 17 13.34 -47.83 -10.46
N HIS A 18 13.72 -47.84 -9.17
CA HIS A 18 12.85 -48.30 -8.08
C HIS A 18 12.71 -47.32 -6.89
N GLY A 19 13.21 -46.08 -7.00
CA GLY A 19 13.12 -45.11 -5.89
C GLY A 19 14.13 -45.34 -4.77
N GLU A 20 15.26 -45.97 -5.07
CA GLU A 20 16.30 -46.30 -4.11
C GLU A 20 16.93 -45.02 -3.53
N GLU A 21 17.21 -45.02 -2.22
CA GLU A 21 17.94 -43.93 -1.60
C GLU A 21 19.34 -43.81 -2.22
N ARG A 22 19.66 -42.62 -2.73
CA ARG A 22 20.97 -42.35 -3.34
C ARG A 22 21.90 -41.73 -2.31
N PRO A 23 23.19 -42.12 -2.28
CA PRO A 23 24.16 -41.53 -1.35
C PRO A 23 24.24 -39.99 -1.43
N PHE A 24 24.08 -39.40 -2.61
CA PHE A 24 24.16 -37.95 -2.80
C PHE A 24 22.97 -37.16 -2.24
N TRP A 25 21.88 -37.83 -1.80
CA TRP A 25 20.76 -37.17 -1.11
C TRP A 25 21.16 -36.70 0.30
N PHE A 26 22.05 -37.44 0.97
CA PHE A 26 22.43 -37.17 2.37
C PHE A 26 23.94 -36.96 2.56
N SER A 27 24.76 -37.53 1.67
CA SER A 27 26.22 -37.61 1.78
C SER A 27 26.89 -37.34 0.42
N SER A 28 26.59 -36.19 -0.19
CA SER A 28 27.21 -35.82 -1.48
C SER A 28 28.72 -35.61 -1.37
N THR A 29 29.44 -35.88 -2.47
CA THR A 29 30.87 -35.65 -2.61
C THR A 29 31.15 -34.65 -3.73
N PRO A 30 32.32 -33.98 -3.76
CA PRO A 30 32.68 -33.11 -4.88
C PRO A 30 32.56 -33.78 -6.25
N SER A 31 32.77 -35.10 -6.34
CA SER A 31 32.60 -35.86 -7.58
C SER A 31 31.14 -35.97 -8.02
N TRP A 32 30.21 -36.11 -7.08
CA TRP A 32 28.77 -36.12 -7.36
C TRP A 32 28.27 -34.73 -7.73
N ASP A 33 28.70 -33.70 -6.98
CA ASP A 33 28.33 -32.32 -7.26
C ASP A 33 28.81 -31.91 -8.67
N ALA A 34 30.01 -32.33 -9.09
CA ALA A 34 30.52 -32.12 -10.45
C ALA A 34 29.67 -32.83 -11.52
N LYS A 35 29.25 -34.09 -11.28
CA LYS A 35 28.37 -34.83 -12.20
C LYS A 35 26.99 -34.19 -12.33
N ILE A 36 26.39 -33.78 -11.22
CA ILE A 36 25.09 -33.10 -11.20
C ILE A 36 25.21 -31.76 -11.93
N ARG A 37 26.29 -31.00 -11.68
CA ARG A 37 26.56 -29.72 -12.36
C ARG A 37 26.70 -29.91 -13.87
N GLN A 38 27.49 -30.88 -14.31
CA GLN A 38 27.68 -31.16 -15.74
C GLN A 38 26.36 -31.49 -16.44
N ARG A 39 25.46 -32.20 -15.74
CA ARG A 39 24.22 -32.71 -16.34
C ARG A 39 23.04 -31.73 -16.27
N PHE A 40 22.92 -30.95 -15.20
CA PHE A 40 21.69 -30.21 -14.89
C PHE A 40 21.87 -28.70 -14.70
N LEU A 41 23.08 -28.13 -14.78
CA LEU A 41 23.27 -26.69 -14.61
C LEU A 41 22.42 -25.88 -15.61
N GLN A 42 22.39 -26.29 -16.88
CA GLN A 42 21.62 -25.56 -17.91
C GLN A 42 20.11 -25.61 -17.65
N GLN A 43 19.59 -26.76 -17.23
CA GLN A 43 18.18 -26.93 -16.88
C GLN A 43 17.83 -26.17 -15.60
N HIS A 44 18.73 -26.12 -14.63
CA HIS A 44 18.55 -25.29 -13.44
C HIS A 44 18.45 -23.80 -13.81
N GLU A 45 19.34 -23.27 -14.66
CA GLU A 45 19.27 -21.85 -15.07
C GLU A 45 17.96 -21.55 -15.84
N LYS A 46 17.45 -22.49 -16.65
CA LYS A 46 16.14 -22.38 -17.31
C LYS A 46 14.98 -22.45 -16.32
N ALA A 47 15.02 -23.36 -15.36
CA ALA A 47 14.03 -23.45 -14.29
C ALA A 47 14.01 -22.16 -13.45
N ALA A 48 15.18 -21.67 -13.05
CA ALA A 48 15.36 -20.46 -12.25
C ALA A 48 14.89 -19.18 -12.96
N SER A 49 14.95 -19.15 -14.30
CA SER A 49 14.40 -18.06 -15.12
C SER A 49 12.91 -18.23 -15.45
N GLY A 50 12.26 -19.28 -14.93
CA GLY A 50 10.82 -19.51 -15.09
C GLY A 50 10.40 -20.17 -16.40
N VAL A 51 11.34 -20.57 -17.26
CA VAL A 51 11.05 -21.11 -18.61
C VAL A 51 10.12 -22.33 -18.57
N TYR A 52 10.27 -23.19 -17.56
CA TYR A 52 9.49 -24.42 -17.43
C TYR A 52 8.18 -24.27 -16.67
N ALA A 53 7.97 -23.13 -16.00
CA ALA A 53 6.87 -22.93 -15.06
C ALA A 53 5.51 -23.28 -15.69
N ALA A 54 5.23 -22.74 -16.88
CA ALA A 54 3.92 -22.87 -17.53
C ALA A 54 3.60 -24.29 -18.04
N THR A 55 4.61 -25.12 -18.31
CA THR A 55 4.42 -26.42 -18.97
C THR A 55 4.70 -27.59 -18.04
N TRP A 56 5.69 -27.47 -17.14
CA TRP A 56 6.09 -28.56 -16.26
C TRP A 56 5.24 -28.64 -14.99
N THR A 57 4.44 -27.62 -14.67
CA THR A 57 3.48 -27.66 -13.55
C THR A 57 2.15 -28.33 -13.92
N LEU A 58 2.02 -28.88 -15.13
CA LEU A 58 0.77 -29.44 -15.64
C LEU A 58 0.56 -30.92 -15.29
N GLU A 59 1.63 -31.67 -15.02
CA GLU A 59 1.61 -33.11 -14.77
C GLU A 59 2.42 -33.46 -13.52
N PRO A 60 2.07 -34.53 -12.77
CA PRO A 60 2.75 -34.87 -11.51
C PRO A 60 4.27 -35.06 -11.65
N ARG A 61 4.70 -35.78 -12.69
CA ARG A 61 6.13 -36.13 -12.87
C ARG A 61 6.97 -34.93 -13.28
N SER A 62 6.51 -34.14 -14.25
CA SER A 62 7.21 -32.92 -14.66
C SER A 62 7.27 -31.88 -13.55
N THR A 63 6.22 -31.81 -12.71
CA THR A 63 6.20 -30.92 -11.54
C THR A 63 7.27 -31.33 -10.54
N LEU A 64 7.39 -32.62 -10.22
CA LEU A 64 8.44 -33.13 -9.34
C LEU A 64 9.85 -32.88 -9.90
N ALA A 65 10.06 -33.07 -11.21
CA ALA A 65 11.34 -32.78 -11.84
C ALA A 65 11.72 -31.30 -11.72
N LEU A 66 10.75 -30.39 -11.87
CA LEU A 66 10.95 -28.96 -11.68
C LEU A 66 11.30 -28.63 -10.22
N ILE A 67 10.62 -29.24 -9.25
CA ILE A 67 10.95 -29.07 -7.81
C ILE A 67 12.40 -29.49 -7.55
N LEU A 68 12.84 -30.62 -8.09
CA LEU A 68 14.23 -31.07 -7.92
C LEU A 68 15.24 -30.09 -8.53
N LEU A 69 14.95 -29.54 -9.71
CA LEU A 69 15.80 -28.53 -10.36
C LEU A 69 15.89 -27.23 -9.55
N LEU A 70 14.86 -26.89 -8.77
CA LEU A 70 14.80 -25.64 -8.00
C LEU A 70 15.24 -25.79 -6.53
N ASP A 71 15.09 -26.96 -5.92
CA ASP A 71 15.44 -27.16 -4.50
C ASP A 71 16.69 -28.01 -4.30
N GLN A 72 16.75 -29.21 -4.89
CA GLN A 72 17.77 -30.19 -4.56
C GLN A 72 19.04 -30.07 -5.41
N VAL A 73 18.88 -29.91 -6.73
CA VAL A 73 20.00 -29.71 -7.66
C VAL A 73 20.89 -28.52 -7.25
N PRO A 74 20.37 -27.30 -6.94
CA PRO A 74 21.19 -26.17 -6.53
C PRO A 74 22.01 -26.44 -5.26
N ARG A 75 21.47 -27.22 -4.30
CA ARG A 75 22.17 -27.65 -3.07
C ARG A 75 23.42 -28.48 -3.34
N ASN A 76 23.46 -29.19 -4.46
CA ASN A 76 24.63 -29.92 -4.93
C ASN A 76 25.56 -29.03 -5.78
N ILE A 77 25.03 -28.40 -6.83
CA ILE A 77 25.89 -27.75 -7.84
C ILE A 77 26.51 -26.43 -7.35
N PHE A 78 25.92 -25.79 -6.34
CA PHE A 78 26.38 -24.53 -5.73
C PHE A 78 26.73 -24.67 -4.25
N ARG A 79 26.98 -25.90 -3.78
CA ARG A 79 27.30 -26.19 -2.37
C ARG A 79 28.37 -25.25 -1.85
N GLY A 80 28.13 -24.69 -0.65
CA GLY A 80 29.04 -23.74 -0.01
C GLY A 80 28.92 -22.30 -0.51
N SER A 81 27.94 -21.99 -1.37
CA SER A 81 27.63 -20.62 -1.80
C SER A 81 26.16 -20.26 -1.52
N ALA A 82 25.85 -18.97 -1.48
CA ALA A 82 24.47 -18.49 -1.30
C ALA A 82 23.51 -18.95 -2.42
N ARG A 83 24.05 -19.20 -3.63
CA ARG A 83 23.29 -19.66 -4.80
C ARG A 83 22.57 -21.00 -4.57
N GLN A 84 23.00 -21.79 -3.60
CA GLN A 84 22.39 -23.08 -3.28
C GLN A 84 20.95 -22.96 -2.75
N TYR A 85 20.57 -21.79 -2.23
CA TYR A 85 19.23 -21.50 -1.68
C TYR A 85 18.44 -20.52 -2.55
N ALA A 86 19.03 -20.00 -3.63
CA ALA A 86 18.50 -18.86 -4.38
C ALA A 86 17.17 -19.13 -5.10
N THR A 87 16.83 -20.41 -5.31
CA THR A 87 15.59 -20.86 -5.98
C THR A 87 14.63 -21.60 -5.05
N GLY A 88 14.86 -21.53 -3.73
CA GLY A 88 14.06 -22.25 -2.74
C GLY A 88 12.61 -21.78 -2.68
N ALA A 89 12.37 -20.47 -2.81
CA ALA A 89 11.03 -19.88 -2.83
C ALA A 89 10.23 -20.36 -4.04
N GLU A 90 10.84 -20.42 -5.22
CA GLU A 90 10.22 -20.94 -6.44
C GLU A 90 9.90 -22.44 -6.29
N ALA A 91 10.79 -23.22 -5.69
CA ALA A 91 10.52 -24.63 -5.42
C ALA A 91 9.32 -24.83 -4.48
N LEU A 92 9.20 -23.98 -3.45
CA LEU A 92 8.07 -23.99 -2.52
C LEU A 92 6.75 -23.66 -3.23
N GLU A 93 6.73 -22.65 -4.11
CA GLU A 93 5.54 -22.33 -4.89
C GLU A 93 5.14 -23.47 -5.83
N VAL A 94 6.11 -24.12 -6.48
CA VAL A 94 5.83 -25.32 -7.32
C VAL A 94 5.31 -26.48 -6.46
N ALA A 95 5.83 -26.68 -5.25
CA ALA A 95 5.33 -27.69 -4.31
C ALA A 95 3.90 -27.38 -3.83
N LYS A 96 3.57 -26.11 -3.58
CA LYS A 96 2.21 -25.65 -3.27
C LYS A 96 1.25 -25.94 -4.43
N ILE A 97 1.66 -25.72 -5.68
CA ILE A 97 0.88 -26.10 -6.87
C ILE A 97 0.66 -27.62 -6.92
N ALA A 98 1.72 -28.42 -6.70
CA ALA A 98 1.62 -29.87 -6.70
C ALA A 98 0.61 -30.38 -5.66
N LEU A 99 0.60 -29.78 -4.47
CA LEU A 99 -0.35 -30.11 -3.42
C LEU A 99 -1.79 -29.70 -3.78
N ALA A 100 -1.99 -28.47 -4.27
CA ALA A 100 -3.30 -27.96 -4.65
C ALA A 100 -3.97 -28.80 -5.75
N ARG A 101 -3.19 -29.36 -6.67
CA ARG A 101 -3.66 -30.24 -7.74
C ARG A 101 -3.76 -31.72 -7.37
N GLY A 102 -3.39 -32.08 -6.14
CA GLY A 102 -3.39 -33.47 -5.68
C GLY A 102 -2.26 -34.34 -6.23
N PHE A 103 -1.29 -33.76 -6.95
CA PHE A 103 -0.21 -34.51 -7.62
C PHE A 103 0.67 -35.30 -6.67
N VAL A 104 0.79 -34.88 -5.41
CA VAL A 104 1.52 -35.64 -4.38
C VAL A 104 0.94 -37.05 -4.21
N ASN A 105 -0.39 -37.20 -4.34
CA ASN A 105 -1.05 -38.50 -4.23
C ASN A 105 -0.85 -39.38 -5.47
N ASP A 106 -0.62 -38.77 -6.63
CA ASP A 106 -0.42 -39.46 -7.91
C ASP A 106 1.00 -40.02 -8.09
N LEU A 107 1.96 -39.54 -7.28
CA LEU A 107 3.32 -40.07 -7.26
C LEU A 107 3.33 -41.48 -6.67
N LYS A 108 4.10 -42.38 -7.30
CA LYS A 108 4.05 -43.81 -6.99
C LYS A 108 4.96 -44.17 -5.83
N LEU A 109 6.10 -43.50 -5.72
CA LEU A 109 7.14 -43.83 -4.76
C LEU A 109 7.08 -42.87 -3.55
N ASP A 110 7.25 -43.41 -2.35
CA ASP A 110 7.29 -42.58 -1.13
C ASP A 110 8.45 -41.56 -1.18
N ALA A 111 9.58 -41.91 -1.81
CA ALA A 111 10.66 -40.97 -2.06
C ALA A 111 10.23 -39.82 -2.99
N GLU A 112 9.51 -40.10 -4.08
CA GLU A 112 8.98 -39.06 -4.97
C GLU A 112 8.07 -38.10 -4.20
N LYS A 113 7.15 -38.65 -3.39
CA LYS A 113 6.25 -37.87 -2.54
C LYS A 113 7.03 -36.99 -1.56
N LYS A 114 8.00 -37.58 -0.84
CA LYS A 114 8.86 -36.87 0.11
C LYS A 114 9.56 -35.67 -0.54
N PHE A 115 10.22 -35.87 -1.68
CA PHE A 115 10.92 -34.79 -2.37
C PHE A 115 9.96 -33.75 -2.97
N CYS A 116 8.74 -34.14 -3.33
CA CYS A 116 7.70 -33.19 -3.76
C CYS A 116 7.29 -32.23 -2.64
N ILE A 117 7.20 -32.71 -1.40
CA ILE A 117 6.79 -31.90 -0.23
C ILE A 117 7.98 -31.33 0.58
N MET A 118 9.21 -31.75 0.27
CA MET A 118 10.42 -31.31 0.98
C MET A 118 10.65 -29.79 0.97
N PRO A 119 10.29 -29.03 -0.09
CA PRO A 119 10.41 -27.57 -0.06
C PRO A 119 9.69 -26.91 1.13
N PHE A 120 8.59 -27.48 1.64
CA PHE A 120 7.92 -26.98 2.85
C PHE A 120 8.82 -27.06 4.10
N CYS A 121 9.66 -28.09 4.23
CA CYS A 121 10.64 -28.20 5.31
C CYS A 121 11.79 -27.19 5.19
N HIS A 122 12.00 -26.62 4.00
CA HIS A 122 13.07 -25.68 3.72
C HIS A 122 12.62 -24.22 3.82
N SER A 123 11.32 -23.98 3.88
CA SER A 123 10.72 -22.69 4.16
C SER A 123 11.10 -22.21 5.56
N GLU A 124 11.37 -20.91 5.72
CA GLU A 124 11.51 -20.26 7.01
C GLU A 124 10.18 -19.67 7.53
N MET A 125 9.02 -19.98 6.93
CA MET A 125 7.68 -19.67 7.46
C MET A 125 7.22 -20.76 8.43
N LEU A 126 6.63 -20.38 9.56
CA LEU A 126 6.11 -21.35 10.54
C LEU A 126 4.91 -22.11 9.99
N GLU A 127 4.04 -21.47 9.22
CA GLU A 127 2.87 -22.12 8.61
C GLU A 127 3.27 -23.18 7.59
N ASP A 128 4.29 -22.91 6.78
CA ASP A 128 4.81 -23.89 5.83
C ASP A 128 5.52 -25.04 6.57
N GLN A 129 6.16 -24.77 7.71
CA GLN A 129 6.71 -25.80 8.61
C GLN A 129 5.60 -26.64 9.27
N ASP A 130 4.50 -26.03 9.74
CA ASP A 130 3.32 -26.73 10.26
C ASP A 130 2.72 -27.64 9.18
N GLN A 131 2.60 -27.11 7.96
CA GLN A 131 2.13 -27.86 6.80
C GLN A 131 3.11 -28.98 6.44
N ALA A 132 4.42 -28.76 6.51
CA ALA A 132 5.42 -29.81 6.33
C ALA A 132 5.22 -30.93 7.35
N VAL A 133 5.12 -30.61 8.64
CA VAL A 133 4.89 -31.59 9.70
C VAL A 133 3.62 -32.38 9.43
N GLU A 134 2.53 -31.74 9.01
CA GLU A 134 1.27 -32.41 8.65
C GLU A 134 1.44 -33.36 7.46
N LEU A 135 2.01 -32.87 6.34
CA LEU A 135 2.21 -33.66 5.13
C LEU A 135 3.13 -34.86 5.37
N PHE A 136 4.14 -34.73 6.23
CA PHE A 136 5.05 -35.82 6.56
C PHE A 136 4.46 -36.85 7.54
N LYS A 137 3.29 -36.59 8.17
CA LYS A 137 2.63 -37.59 9.06
C LYS A 137 2.32 -38.90 8.36
N VAL A 138 2.09 -38.89 7.05
CA VAL A 138 1.82 -40.10 6.26
C VAL A 138 2.98 -41.10 6.34
N PHE A 139 4.22 -40.61 6.50
CA PHE A 139 5.42 -41.43 6.60
C PHE A 139 5.74 -41.88 8.03
N LYS A 140 4.99 -41.42 9.04
CA LYS A 140 5.29 -41.68 10.47
C LYS A 140 5.41 -43.17 10.81
N LYS A 141 4.66 -44.04 10.13
CA LYS A 141 4.71 -45.50 10.34
C LYS A 141 5.75 -46.20 9.47
N SER A 142 5.87 -45.83 8.18
CA SER A 142 6.76 -46.51 7.24
C SER A 142 8.20 -46.01 7.30
N GLN A 143 8.40 -44.71 7.51
CA GLN A 143 9.69 -44.02 7.50
C GLN A 143 9.72 -42.94 8.61
N PRO A 144 9.73 -43.34 9.90
CA PRO A 144 9.62 -42.40 11.03
C PRO A 144 10.72 -41.33 11.03
N GLY A 145 11.92 -41.64 10.53
CA GLY A 145 13.02 -40.68 10.42
C GLY A 145 12.70 -39.48 9.52
N TRP A 146 11.85 -39.63 8.51
CA TRP A 146 11.43 -38.51 7.66
C TRP A 146 10.42 -37.60 8.36
N TYR A 147 9.54 -38.16 9.19
CA TYR A 147 8.62 -37.37 10.02
C TYR A 147 9.36 -36.59 11.11
N GLU A 148 10.32 -37.22 11.79
CA GLU A 148 11.15 -36.54 12.79
C GLU A 148 12.07 -35.49 12.16
N TYR A 149 12.53 -35.71 10.91
CA TYR A 149 13.25 -34.70 10.14
C TYR A 149 12.42 -33.41 9.98
N ALA A 150 11.16 -33.50 9.57
CA ALA A 150 10.28 -32.34 9.43
C ALA A 150 10.05 -31.62 10.76
N LYS A 151 9.82 -32.38 11.85
CA LYS A 151 9.68 -31.80 13.20
C LYS A 151 10.96 -31.09 13.67
N GLY A 152 12.12 -31.67 13.42
CA GLY A 152 13.40 -31.08 13.76
C GLY A 152 13.62 -29.74 13.05
N TYR A 153 13.30 -29.66 11.76
CA TYR A 153 13.33 -28.39 11.03
C TYR A 153 12.34 -27.38 11.60
N HIS A 154 11.11 -27.78 11.88
CA HIS A 154 10.12 -26.91 12.52
C HIS A 154 10.63 -26.35 13.85
N GLU A 155 11.22 -27.17 14.73
CA GLU A 155 11.81 -26.72 16.00
C GLU A 155 13.00 -25.75 15.79
N ILE A 156 13.87 -26.04 14.82
CA ILE A 156 14.98 -25.15 14.45
C ILE A 156 14.43 -23.80 13.98
N ILE A 157 13.48 -23.79 13.04
CA ILE A 157 12.88 -22.57 12.50
C ILE A 157 12.15 -21.77 13.58
N ARG A 158 11.39 -22.45 14.46
CA ARG A 158 10.75 -21.82 15.62
C ARG A 158 11.76 -21.18 16.57
N SER A 159 12.90 -21.85 16.81
CA SER A 159 13.97 -21.32 17.68
C SER A 159 14.71 -20.12 17.09
N LYS A 160 14.60 -19.88 15.77
CA LYS A 160 15.17 -18.70 15.11
C LYS A 160 14.38 -17.42 15.37
N ILE A 161 13.19 -17.47 15.97
CA ILE A 161 12.46 -16.25 16.33
C ILE A 161 13.29 -15.48 17.37
N THR A 162 13.82 -14.33 16.95
CA THR A 162 14.61 -13.44 17.80
C THR A 162 13.83 -12.16 18.08
N VAL A 163 13.82 -11.74 19.34
CA VAL A 163 13.12 -10.52 19.77
C VAL A 163 14.14 -9.39 19.92
N THR A 164 13.99 -8.35 19.11
CA THR A 164 14.78 -7.12 19.25
C THR A 164 14.00 -6.13 20.09
N VAL A 165 14.43 -5.93 21.34
CA VAL A 165 13.87 -4.88 22.19
C VAL A 165 14.45 -3.52 21.77
N LEU A 166 13.56 -2.63 21.37
CA LEU A 166 13.82 -1.26 20.98
C LEU A 166 13.42 -0.30 22.11
N GLY A 167 14.03 0.88 22.12
CA GLY A 167 13.66 1.97 23.01
C GLY A 167 13.94 3.33 22.38
N GLN A 168 13.41 4.39 22.99
CA GLN A 168 13.68 5.77 22.58
C GLN A 168 15.00 6.25 23.17
N CYS A 169 15.82 6.90 22.35
CA CYS A 169 17.00 7.58 22.83
C CYS A 169 16.61 8.62 23.87
N ILE A 170 17.15 8.54 25.08
CA ILE A 170 16.75 9.46 26.17
C ILE A 170 17.11 10.93 25.89
N VAL A 171 17.99 11.19 24.91
CA VAL A 171 18.48 12.52 24.57
C VAL A 171 17.71 13.15 23.42
N CYS A 172 17.33 12.37 22.40
CA CYS A 172 16.74 12.90 21.16
C CYS A 172 15.48 12.14 20.71
N GLU A 173 14.99 11.22 21.52
CA GLU A 173 13.79 10.39 21.31
C GLU A 173 13.81 9.45 20.09
N GLU A 174 14.87 9.46 19.30
CA GLU A 174 15.08 8.52 18.18
C GLU A 174 15.03 7.05 18.63
N VAL A 175 14.28 6.22 17.90
CA VAL A 175 14.19 4.79 18.17
C VAL A 175 15.51 4.09 17.88
N THR A 176 16.00 3.29 18.83
CA THR A 176 17.31 2.64 18.78
C THR A 176 17.35 1.32 19.55
N THR A 177 18.37 0.51 19.29
CA THR A 177 18.68 -0.74 20.00
C THR A 177 19.79 -0.61 21.03
N LEU A 178 20.63 0.43 20.93
CA LEU A 178 21.81 0.58 21.77
C LEU A 178 21.40 0.98 23.20
N ARG A 179 21.88 0.22 24.18
CA ARG A 179 21.53 0.35 25.60
C ARG A 179 22.75 0.60 26.46
N CYS A 180 22.53 1.11 27.68
CA CYS A 180 23.60 1.22 28.67
C CYS A 180 24.15 -0.16 29.06
N GLN A 181 25.34 -0.51 28.57
CA GLN A 181 26.00 -1.79 28.85
C GLN A 181 26.26 -2.02 30.35
N SER A 182 26.55 -0.96 31.11
CA SER A 182 26.77 -1.08 32.55
C SER A 182 25.51 -1.48 33.30
N CYS A 183 24.36 -0.92 32.91
CA CYS A 183 23.09 -1.29 33.52
C CYS A 183 22.64 -2.70 33.06
N LEU A 184 22.95 -3.11 31.81
CA LEU A 184 22.72 -4.49 31.32
C LEU A 184 23.52 -5.53 32.12
N LYS A 185 24.80 -5.26 32.39
CA LYS A 185 25.66 -6.15 33.20
C LYS A 185 25.23 -6.26 34.67
N GLY A 186 24.43 -5.31 35.16
CA GLY A 186 23.90 -5.30 36.51
C GLY A 186 22.73 -6.27 36.76
N GLY A 187 22.43 -7.18 35.82
CA GLY A 187 21.35 -8.17 35.95
C GLY A 187 19.94 -7.59 35.74
N LYS A 188 19.84 -6.37 35.20
CA LYS A 188 18.58 -5.77 34.78
C LYS A 188 18.02 -6.48 33.56
N GLU A 189 16.70 -6.64 33.51
CA GLU A 189 16.04 -7.11 32.30
C GLU A 189 16.24 -6.13 31.14
N ALA A 190 16.15 -6.65 29.92
CA ALA A 190 16.42 -5.95 28.66
C ALA A 190 15.68 -4.60 28.51
N ASP A 191 14.52 -4.48 29.14
CA ASP A 191 13.59 -3.37 29.12
C ASP A 191 13.75 -2.38 30.29
N GLU A 192 14.61 -2.65 31.28
CA GLU A 192 14.86 -1.78 32.44
C GLU A 192 16.09 -0.87 32.27
N ILE A 193 16.54 -0.68 31.03
CA ILE A 193 17.83 -0.06 30.68
C ILE A 193 17.60 1.13 29.73
N PRO A 194 18.25 2.29 29.94
CA PRO A 194 18.11 3.43 29.04
C PRO A 194 18.77 3.18 27.67
N PHE A 195 18.14 3.74 26.63
CA PHE A 195 18.52 3.60 25.22
C PHE A 195 19.16 4.87 24.67
N TYR A 196 20.06 4.71 23.68
CA TYR A 196 20.80 5.81 23.05
C TYR A 196 21.02 5.55 21.56
N CYS A 197 20.79 6.53 20.69
CA CYS A 197 21.07 6.34 19.26
C CYS A 197 22.57 6.37 18.93
N SER A 198 23.43 6.81 19.86
CA SER A 198 24.88 6.86 19.69
C SER A 198 25.61 6.82 21.04
N ARG A 199 26.91 6.48 20.99
CA ARG A 199 27.80 6.58 22.17
C ARG A 199 27.93 8.02 22.69
N ASP A 200 27.81 9.01 21.80
CA ASP A 200 27.83 10.42 22.19
C ASP A 200 26.60 10.81 23.00
N HIS A 201 25.41 10.34 22.61
CA HIS A 201 24.18 10.56 23.37
C HIS A 201 24.22 9.81 24.71
N GLN A 202 24.80 8.61 24.73
CA GLN A 202 25.08 7.93 25.99
C GLN A 202 26.00 8.76 26.89
N SER A 203 27.10 9.29 26.36
CA SER A 203 28.07 10.11 27.10
C SER A 203 27.44 11.40 27.65
N LYS A 204 26.60 12.08 26.84
CA LYS A 204 25.84 13.27 27.28
C LYS A 204 24.93 12.96 28.46
N HIS A 205 24.11 11.91 28.36
CA HIS A 205 23.24 11.49 29.47
C HIS A 205 24.04 11.00 30.68
N TRP A 206 25.14 10.28 30.46
CA TRP A 206 26.06 9.80 31.50
C TRP A 206 26.56 10.95 32.38
N LYS A 207 26.97 12.06 31.76
CA LYS A 207 27.44 13.27 32.45
C LYS A 207 26.30 14.05 33.11
N ALA A 208 25.09 14.02 32.55
CA ALA A 208 23.91 14.73 33.05
C ALA A 208 23.26 14.12 34.31
N GLY A 209 23.88 13.10 34.93
CA GLY A 209 23.41 12.50 36.18
C GLY A 209 23.17 11.00 36.14
N HIS A 210 23.12 10.38 34.95
CA HIS A 210 22.91 8.93 34.84
C HIS A 210 24.02 8.11 35.51
N LYS A 211 25.25 8.62 35.59
CA LYS A 211 26.35 7.96 36.33
C LYS A 211 25.99 7.66 37.79
N ALA A 212 25.23 8.53 38.45
CA ALA A 212 24.82 8.35 39.84
C ALA A 212 23.61 7.42 39.99
N ASN A 213 22.78 7.30 38.95
CA ASN A 213 21.49 6.61 38.98
C ASN A 213 21.41 5.45 37.96
N CYS A 214 22.54 4.87 37.52
CA CYS A 214 22.51 3.73 36.60
C CYS A 214 21.83 2.54 37.30
N GLY A 215 20.79 2.01 36.65
CA GLY A 215 19.93 0.99 37.23
C GLY A 215 18.71 1.53 37.99
N GLN A 216 18.51 2.85 38.13
CA GLN A 216 17.34 3.40 38.84
C GLN A 216 16.42 4.26 37.97
N LEU A 217 16.81 4.54 36.71
CA LEU A 217 16.01 5.36 35.82
C LEU A 217 14.95 4.50 35.08
N PRO A 218 13.64 4.81 35.22
CA PRO A 218 12.59 4.09 34.51
C PRO A 218 12.59 4.41 33.01
N LYS A 219 12.12 3.43 32.24
CA LYS A 219 11.97 3.47 30.77
C LYS A 219 10.88 4.46 30.34
N LYS A 220 10.93 4.87 29.06
CA LYS A 220 9.74 5.21 28.26
C LYS A 220 9.50 4.04 27.30
N PRO A 221 8.72 2.99 27.66
CA PRO A 221 8.41 1.90 26.76
C PRO A 221 7.81 2.44 25.47
N LEU A 222 8.16 1.82 24.35
CA LEU A 222 7.59 2.17 23.06
C LEU A 222 6.14 1.67 22.91
N GLY A 223 5.68 0.78 23.81
CA GLY A 223 4.40 0.08 23.68
C GLY A 223 4.38 -0.97 22.57
N TRP A 224 5.51 -1.20 21.91
CA TRP A 224 5.69 -2.18 20.84
C TRP A 224 7.13 -2.73 20.78
N LYS A 225 7.30 -3.86 20.11
CA LYS A 225 8.59 -4.57 19.88
C LYS A 225 8.73 -5.00 18.43
N LEU A 226 9.96 -5.36 18.05
CA LEU A 226 10.26 -6.00 16.78
C LEU A 226 10.59 -7.47 17.03
N GLU A 227 9.91 -8.37 16.32
CA GLU A 227 10.23 -9.78 16.26
C GLU A 227 10.81 -10.10 14.89
N HIS A 228 11.76 -11.02 14.82
CA HIS A 228 12.41 -11.44 13.59
C HIS A 228 12.37 -12.96 13.48
N GLY A 229 11.99 -13.47 12.30
CA GLY A 229 11.81 -14.90 12.06
C GLY A 229 10.41 -15.18 11.48
N PRO A 230 9.98 -16.44 11.44
CA PRO A 230 8.63 -16.79 11.03
C PRO A 230 7.58 -16.09 11.90
N CYS A 231 6.61 -15.43 11.27
CA CYS A 231 5.51 -14.76 11.96
C CYS A 231 4.31 -15.70 12.10
N THR A 232 3.84 -15.94 13.32
CA THR A 232 2.62 -16.72 13.57
C THR A 232 1.34 -15.88 13.59
N LEU A 233 1.46 -14.55 13.48
CA LEU A 233 0.35 -13.62 13.60
C LEU A 233 -0.26 -13.25 12.24
N SER A 234 0.47 -13.45 11.15
CA SER A 234 0.02 -13.10 9.81
C SER A 234 0.86 -13.76 8.72
N GLN A 235 0.17 -14.35 7.74
CA GLN A 235 0.76 -14.90 6.52
C GLN A 235 1.24 -13.82 5.53
N ASN A 236 1.00 -12.53 5.83
CA ASN A 236 1.52 -11.42 5.03
C ASN A 236 2.95 -11.03 5.39
N VAL A 237 3.51 -11.56 6.49
CA VAL A 237 4.91 -11.35 6.83
C VAL A 237 5.73 -12.39 6.06
N PRO A 238 6.59 -12.00 5.11
CA PRO A 238 7.42 -12.98 4.40
C PRO A 238 8.50 -13.61 5.30
N GLU A 239 9.17 -14.64 4.77
CA GLU A 239 10.22 -15.38 5.48
C GLU A 239 11.42 -14.51 5.87
N GLY A 240 11.97 -14.75 7.07
CA GLY A 240 13.17 -14.05 7.54
C GLY A 240 12.97 -12.53 7.66
N ILE A 241 11.72 -12.08 7.84
CA ILE A 241 11.36 -10.67 7.91
C ILE A 241 11.02 -10.27 9.34
N SER A 242 11.55 -9.12 9.76
CA SER A 242 11.17 -8.54 11.05
C SER A 242 9.83 -7.81 10.98
N TYR A 243 9.01 -7.97 12.00
CA TYR A 243 7.65 -7.44 12.09
C TYR A 243 7.36 -6.80 13.45
N PHE A 244 6.42 -5.86 13.47
CA PHE A 244 6.12 -5.01 14.62
C PHE A 244 4.94 -5.58 15.41
N VAL A 245 5.07 -5.72 16.73
CA VAL A 245 4.01 -6.26 17.61
C VAL A 245 3.79 -5.32 18.78
N ALA A 246 2.53 -5.02 19.08
CA ALA A 246 2.16 -4.25 20.26
C ALA A 246 2.49 -5.04 21.54
N THR A 247 3.14 -4.41 22.52
CA THR A 247 3.43 -5.02 23.82
C THR A 247 2.40 -4.65 24.89
N GLU A 248 1.58 -3.65 24.62
CA GLU A 248 0.49 -3.16 25.47
C GLU A 248 -0.66 -2.67 24.59
N ASP A 249 -1.80 -2.33 25.20
CA ASP A 249 -2.91 -1.69 24.49
C ASP A 249 -2.49 -0.29 24.00
N LEU A 250 -2.62 -0.02 22.70
CA LEU A 250 -2.33 1.28 22.10
C LEU A 250 -3.60 2.00 21.67
N GLU A 251 -3.77 3.23 22.12
CA GLU A 251 -4.91 4.09 21.77
C GLU A 251 -4.77 4.72 20.38
N PRO A 252 -5.88 5.08 19.68
CA PRO A 252 -5.82 5.75 18.39
C PRO A 252 -5.03 7.08 18.43
N GLY A 253 -4.08 7.23 17.51
CA GLY A 253 -3.20 8.39 17.40
C GLY A 253 -1.88 8.25 18.15
N HIS A 254 -1.63 7.10 18.80
CA HIS A 254 -0.35 6.78 19.42
C HIS A 254 0.76 6.83 18.36
N VAL A 255 1.79 7.65 18.60
CA VAL A 255 2.93 7.79 17.69
C VAL A 255 3.94 6.68 17.95
N LEU A 256 4.11 5.79 16.97
CA LEU A 256 5.05 4.67 17.06
C LEU A 256 6.49 5.17 16.87
N PHE A 257 6.75 5.88 15.77
CA PHE A 257 8.05 6.45 15.44
C PHE A 257 7.97 7.45 14.27
N GLN A 258 9.04 8.22 14.08
CA GLN A 258 9.23 9.14 12.96
C GLN A 258 10.50 8.80 12.18
N ARG A 259 10.47 9.01 10.85
CA ARG A 259 11.59 8.68 9.95
C ARG A 259 11.75 9.70 8.84
N LYS A 260 12.98 10.16 8.66
CA LYS A 260 13.39 10.88 7.46
C LYS A 260 13.58 9.90 6.30
N PRO A 261 13.41 10.33 5.05
CA PRO A 261 13.66 9.48 3.89
C PRO A 261 15.14 9.05 3.88
N LEU A 262 15.39 7.76 3.67
CA LEU A 262 16.73 7.24 3.36
C LEU A 262 17.11 7.70 1.93
N LEU A 263 16.16 7.58 1.02
CA LEU A 263 16.30 7.94 -0.38
C LEU A 263 14.98 8.53 -0.87
N ALA A 264 15.04 9.59 -1.68
CA ALA A 264 13.90 10.11 -2.41
C ALA A 264 14.32 10.50 -3.82
N PHE A 265 13.44 10.30 -4.78
CA PHE A 265 13.66 10.67 -6.18
C PHE A 265 12.32 11.01 -6.85
N PRO A 266 12.32 11.84 -7.92
CA PRO A 266 11.09 12.28 -8.57
C PRO A 266 10.26 11.11 -9.14
N ALA A 267 8.95 11.32 -9.24
CA ALA A 267 8.01 10.45 -9.94
C ALA A 267 7.35 11.21 -11.10
N ILE A 268 6.87 10.48 -12.11
CA ILE A 268 6.10 11.05 -13.24
C ILE A 268 4.61 11.07 -12.85
N PRO A 269 3.87 12.16 -13.09
CA PRO A 269 2.42 12.15 -12.90
C PRO A 269 1.75 11.17 -13.87
N SER A 270 0.74 10.42 -13.43
CA SER A 270 -0.01 9.55 -14.35
C SER A 270 -0.69 10.39 -15.44
N PRO A 271 -1.04 9.82 -16.61
CA PRO A 271 -1.77 10.55 -17.65
C PRO A 271 -3.07 11.20 -17.15
N GLN A 272 -3.72 10.59 -16.15
CA GLN A 272 -4.91 11.14 -15.53
C GLN A 272 -4.57 12.24 -14.52
N ASP A 273 -3.50 12.11 -13.72
CA ASP A 273 -3.01 13.19 -12.86
C ASP A 273 -2.60 14.41 -13.69
N PHE A 274 -1.99 14.18 -14.84
CA PHE A 274 -1.68 15.20 -15.83
C PHE A 274 -2.95 15.86 -16.38
N ASN A 275 -3.97 15.09 -16.74
CA ASN A 275 -5.25 15.64 -17.20
C ASN A 275 -5.99 16.43 -16.11
N ASN A 276 -6.04 15.90 -14.88
CA ASN A 276 -6.62 16.58 -13.72
C ASN A 276 -5.86 17.87 -13.40
N PHE A 277 -4.53 17.84 -13.50
CA PHE A 277 -3.68 19.01 -13.36
C PHE A 277 -3.94 20.03 -14.48
N LEU A 278 -4.09 19.59 -15.73
CA LEU A 278 -4.46 20.45 -16.86
C LEU A 278 -5.83 21.09 -16.69
N GLU A 279 -6.78 20.42 -16.03
CA GLU A 279 -8.08 21.01 -15.71
C GLU A 279 -7.99 22.14 -14.68
N LYS A 280 -6.95 22.12 -13.82
CA LYS A 280 -6.66 23.19 -12.84
C LYS A 280 -5.98 24.41 -13.48
N MET A 281 -5.58 24.34 -14.75
CA MET A 281 -4.85 25.42 -15.43
C MET A 281 -5.78 26.41 -16.15
N PRO A 282 -5.42 27.71 -16.20
CA PRO A 282 -6.14 28.69 -17.01
C PRO A 282 -6.31 28.20 -18.46
N PRO A 283 -7.46 28.47 -19.12
CA PRO A 283 -7.71 27.98 -20.48
C PRO A 283 -6.59 28.31 -21.49
N SER A 284 -5.92 29.44 -21.30
CA SER A 284 -4.76 29.88 -22.10
C SER A 284 -3.51 29.02 -21.90
N VAL A 285 -3.26 28.54 -20.67
CA VAL A 285 -2.16 27.64 -20.32
C VAL A 285 -2.48 26.21 -20.78
N LYS A 286 -3.71 25.75 -20.51
CA LYS A 286 -4.22 24.44 -20.95
C LYS A 286 -4.10 24.26 -22.46
N THR A 287 -4.50 25.27 -23.25
CA THR A 287 -4.40 25.24 -24.71
C THR A 287 -2.94 25.19 -25.18
N LYS A 288 -2.03 25.93 -24.54
CA LYS A 288 -0.59 25.87 -24.85
C LYS A 288 0.03 24.51 -24.53
N MET A 289 -0.31 23.91 -23.39
CA MET A 289 0.20 22.59 -22.98
C MET A 289 -0.36 21.45 -23.83
N LEU A 290 -1.61 21.56 -24.31
CA LEU A 290 -2.20 20.58 -25.22
C LEU A 290 -1.60 20.64 -26.64
N ASN A 291 -1.15 21.82 -27.06
CA ASN A 291 -0.60 22.08 -28.39
C ASN A 291 0.93 21.97 -28.48
N SER A 292 1.65 21.88 -27.35
CA SER A 292 3.09 21.62 -27.36
C SER A 292 3.36 20.15 -27.69
N GLU A 293 4.31 19.88 -28.60
CA GLU A 293 4.81 18.51 -28.85
C GLU A 293 5.41 17.87 -27.57
N ASP A 294 5.78 18.68 -26.57
CA ASP A 294 6.29 18.32 -25.25
C ASP A 294 5.21 18.35 -24.15
N ARG A 295 4.22 17.45 -24.21
CA ARG A 295 3.12 17.30 -23.22
C ARG A 295 3.58 16.86 -21.81
N LEU A 296 4.49 17.57 -21.15
CA LEU A 296 5.18 17.02 -19.99
C LEU A 296 5.18 17.99 -18.81
N VAL A 297 4.35 17.65 -17.82
CA VAL A 297 4.48 18.15 -16.46
C VAL A 297 5.70 17.46 -15.87
N TRP A 298 6.70 18.24 -15.49
CA TRP A 298 7.96 17.72 -14.94
C TRP A 298 7.98 17.84 -13.44
N THR A 299 8.77 16.98 -12.79
CA THR A 299 8.96 17.02 -11.36
C THR A 299 10.32 17.63 -11.05
N CYS A 300 10.36 18.63 -10.17
CA CYS A 300 11.61 19.20 -9.69
C CYS A 300 12.47 18.09 -9.07
N VAL A 301 13.66 17.84 -9.60
CA VAL A 301 14.54 16.77 -9.08
C VAL A 301 15.04 17.04 -7.65
N GLY A 302 14.92 18.28 -7.16
CA GLY A 302 15.35 18.68 -5.83
C GLY A 302 14.25 18.62 -4.76
N CYS A 303 13.15 19.34 -4.95
CA CYS A 303 12.03 19.39 -3.98
C CYS A 303 10.86 18.46 -4.31
N TYR A 304 10.91 17.81 -5.47
CA TYR A 304 9.88 16.91 -6.00
C TYR A 304 8.54 17.56 -6.30
N GLU A 305 8.43 18.88 -6.25
CA GLU A 305 7.21 19.54 -6.67
C GLU A 305 7.05 19.52 -8.19
N VAL A 306 5.80 19.38 -8.62
CA VAL A 306 5.37 19.58 -10.00
C VAL A 306 5.80 20.97 -10.49
N LEU A 307 6.53 21.01 -11.60
CA LEU A 307 6.91 22.20 -12.32
C LEU A 307 5.83 22.56 -13.35
N VAL A 308 5.18 23.70 -13.14
CA VAL A 308 4.20 24.24 -14.09
C VAL A 308 4.90 25.16 -15.09
N TYR A 309 4.54 25.05 -16.37
CA TYR A 309 4.99 25.98 -17.39
C TYR A 309 4.25 27.32 -17.24
N GLY A 310 4.96 28.37 -16.80
CA GLY A 310 4.44 29.75 -16.84
C GLY A 310 3.99 30.39 -15.52
N GLU A 311 4.14 29.73 -14.36
CA GLU A 311 3.95 30.40 -13.05
C GLU A 311 5.20 31.20 -12.65
N VAL A 312 5.37 32.37 -13.26
CA VAL A 312 6.11 33.49 -12.65
C VAL A 312 5.28 34.75 -12.90
N THR A 313 4.54 35.19 -11.89
CA THR A 313 3.95 36.53 -11.89
C THR A 313 5.03 37.56 -11.58
N GLN A 314 5.16 38.53 -12.49
CA GLN A 314 5.95 39.77 -12.46
C GLN A 314 7.43 39.69 -12.91
N THR A 315 7.55 40.01 -14.20
CA THR A 315 8.61 40.71 -14.93
C THR A 315 9.55 41.58 -14.08
N ILE A 316 10.85 41.24 -14.12
CA ILE A 316 11.93 42.23 -14.20
C ILE A 316 12.62 42.03 -15.56
N ALA A 317 12.88 43.14 -16.24
CA ALA A 317 13.15 43.31 -17.65
C ALA A 317 14.49 42.73 -18.19
N THR A 318 14.98 41.57 -17.73
CA THR A 318 16.31 41.05 -18.15
C THR A 318 16.44 39.53 -18.36
N GLY A 319 15.36 38.74 -18.42
CA GLY A 319 15.46 37.34 -18.82
C GLY A 319 14.54 36.41 -18.05
N LEU A 320 13.76 35.62 -18.79
CA LEU A 320 12.84 34.62 -18.24
C LEU A 320 13.60 33.59 -17.39
N MET A 321 13.26 33.47 -16.10
CA MET A 321 13.78 32.38 -15.26
C MET A 321 13.15 31.05 -15.70
N VAL A 322 14.00 30.15 -16.17
CA VAL A 322 13.62 28.80 -16.61
C VAL A 322 13.70 27.86 -15.41
N ASN A 323 12.64 27.08 -15.14
CA ASN A 323 12.58 26.03 -14.11
C ASN A 323 13.46 24.82 -14.50
N LYS A 324 14.75 25.07 -14.66
CA LYS A 324 15.76 24.06 -14.97
C LYS A 324 17.07 24.39 -14.29
N CYS A 325 17.88 23.36 -14.05
CA CYS A 325 19.26 23.55 -13.64
C CYS A 325 20.01 24.35 -14.71
N VAL A 326 20.70 25.41 -14.31
CA VAL A 326 21.46 26.27 -15.23
C VAL A 326 22.65 25.56 -15.87
N GLN A 327 23.10 24.43 -15.30
CA GLN A 327 24.22 23.64 -15.79
C GLN A 327 23.74 22.56 -16.77
N CYS A 328 22.93 21.61 -16.30
CA CYS A 328 22.56 20.42 -17.06
C CYS A 328 21.17 20.50 -17.73
N GLY A 329 20.40 21.55 -17.46
CA GLY A 329 19.06 21.75 -18.01
C GLY A 329 17.97 20.86 -17.40
N TRP A 330 18.27 20.02 -16.40
CA TRP A 330 17.28 19.14 -15.77
C TRP A 330 16.19 19.93 -15.03
N PRO A 331 14.94 19.41 -14.95
CA PRO A 331 13.82 20.04 -14.23
C PRO A 331 14.16 20.40 -12.77
N LEU A 332 14.28 21.69 -12.47
CA LEU A 332 14.70 22.17 -11.15
C LEU A 332 14.11 23.55 -10.85
N HIS A 333 13.49 23.71 -9.67
CA HIS A 333 13.12 25.02 -9.17
C HIS A 333 14.36 25.89 -8.92
N SER A 334 14.24 27.20 -9.14
CA SER A 334 15.29 28.15 -8.80
C SER A 334 15.57 28.16 -7.28
N ASN A 335 16.70 28.75 -6.89
CA ASN A 335 17.15 28.81 -5.50
C ASN A 335 16.19 29.57 -4.56
N ILE A 336 15.12 30.19 -5.08
CA ILE A 336 14.04 30.81 -4.31
C ILE A 336 12.70 30.27 -4.83
N HIS A 337 12.02 29.46 -4.02
CA HIS A 337 10.67 29.00 -4.32
C HIS A 337 9.65 30.12 -4.03
N PRO A 338 8.66 30.35 -4.91
CA PRO A 338 7.58 31.31 -4.66
C PRO A 338 6.80 31.03 -3.36
N LYS A 339 6.63 29.74 -3.02
CA LYS A 339 5.86 29.27 -1.86
C LYS A 339 6.67 29.03 -0.58
N TYR A 340 7.98 28.77 -0.68
CA TYR A 340 8.80 28.30 0.46
C TYR A 340 10.07 29.13 0.73
N GLY A 341 10.34 30.17 -0.08
CA GLY A 341 11.58 30.94 0.05
C GLY A 341 12.82 30.15 -0.43
N PRO A 342 14.02 30.39 0.14
CA PRO A 342 15.24 29.73 -0.30
C PRO A 342 15.13 28.20 -0.32
N THR A 343 15.37 27.57 -1.47
CA THR A 343 15.30 26.10 -1.60
C THR A 343 16.67 25.46 -1.55
N LYS A 344 16.70 24.20 -1.09
CA LYS A 344 17.86 23.32 -1.23
C LYS A 344 17.81 22.48 -2.51
N CYS A 345 16.99 22.85 -3.50
CA CYS A 345 16.80 22.06 -4.72
C CYS A 345 18.13 21.81 -5.43
N GLN A 346 18.94 22.87 -5.60
CA GLN A 346 20.26 22.78 -6.20
C GLN A 346 21.19 21.86 -5.40
N ALA A 347 21.19 21.95 -4.06
CA ALA A 347 22.05 21.14 -3.21
C ALA A 347 21.72 19.64 -3.29
N VAL A 348 20.44 19.27 -3.46
CA VAL A 348 20.02 17.88 -3.66
C VAL A 348 20.47 17.34 -5.02
N HIS A 349 20.54 18.21 -6.03
CA HIS A 349 20.90 17.86 -7.41
C HIS A 349 22.41 18.03 -7.71
N GLU A 350 23.19 18.63 -6.82
CA GLU A 350 24.54 19.12 -7.16
C GLU A 350 25.49 18.01 -7.62
N GLU A 351 25.60 16.93 -6.84
CA GLU A 351 26.50 15.82 -7.15
C GLU A 351 26.06 15.05 -8.40
N GLU A 352 24.75 14.79 -8.54
CA GLU A 352 24.23 14.14 -9.74
C GLU A 352 24.39 15.03 -10.99
N CYS A 353 24.27 16.35 -10.86
CA CYS A 353 24.52 17.30 -11.94
C CYS A 353 25.94 17.19 -12.48
N LYS A 354 26.94 17.12 -11.59
CA LYS A 354 28.37 16.99 -11.97
C LYS A 354 28.58 15.73 -12.83
N ILE A 355 28.09 14.59 -12.35
CA ILE A 355 28.18 13.29 -13.05
C ILE A 355 27.51 13.36 -14.43
N LEU A 356 26.29 13.91 -14.49
CA LEU A 356 25.53 13.99 -15.73
C LEU A 356 26.20 14.93 -16.74
N MET A 357 26.75 16.06 -16.29
CA MET A 357 27.45 17.03 -17.13
C MET A 357 28.76 16.49 -17.70
N GLU A 358 29.58 15.84 -16.88
CA GLU A 358 30.83 15.20 -17.32
C GLU A 358 30.62 14.17 -18.43
N ARG A 359 29.41 13.58 -18.48
CA ARG A 359 29.03 12.55 -19.45
C ARG A 359 28.15 13.07 -20.58
N GLY A 360 27.89 14.38 -20.65
CA GLY A 360 27.03 14.98 -21.67
C GLY A 360 25.55 14.59 -21.58
N LEU A 361 25.11 14.04 -20.45
CA LEU A 361 23.73 13.60 -20.16
C LEU A 361 22.85 14.78 -19.72
N THR A 362 22.84 15.83 -20.54
CA THR A 362 21.98 17.00 -20.34
C THR A 362 20.52 16.65 -20.60
N TRP A 363 19.61 17.46 -20.07
CA TRP A 363 18.19 17.30 -20.31
C TRP A 363 17.84 17.30 -21.80
N GLU A 364 18.47 18.20 -22.57
CA GLU A 364 18.26 18.30 -24.02
C GLU A 364 18.69 17.00 -24.74
N THR A 365 19.81 16.41 -24.32
CA THR A 365 20.30 15.13 -24.86
C THR A 365 19.27 14.03 -24.61
N LEU A 366 18.76 13.92 -23.38
CA LEU A 366 17.78 12.88 -23.01
C LEU A 366 16.42 13.09 -23.68
N GLN A 367 16.04 14.34 -23.95
CA GLN A 367 14.86 14.67 -24.76
C GLN A 367 15.00 14.21 -26.20
N LYS A 368 16.15 14.42 -26.85
CA LYS A 368 16.40 13.94 -28.22
C LYS A 368 16.33 12.41 -28.31
N GLU A 369 16.80 11.72 -27.28
CA GLU A 369 16.74 10.26 -27.17
C GLU A 369 15.35 9.72 -26.79
N LYS A 370 14.40 10.59 -26.45
CA LYS A 370 13.05 10.23 -25.98
C LYS A 370 13.04 9.35 -24.72
N LEU A 371 14.12 9.34 -23.94
CA LEU A 371 14.25 8.53 -22.72
C LEU A 371 13.19 8.89 -21.67
N TYR A 372 12.75 10.15 -21.65
CA TYR A 372 11.67 10.64 -20.79
C TYR A 372 10.29 9.99 -21.03
N ARG A 373 10.09 9.30 -22.17
CA ARG A 373 8.84 8.58 -22.46
C ARG A 373 8.75 7.25 -21.73
N ASP A 374 9.85 6.82 -21.12
CA ASP A 374 9.87 5.68 -20.23
C ASP A 374 9.06 6.02 -18.96
N PRO A 375 7.97 5.29 -18.65
CA PRO A 375 7.21 5.46 -17.40
C PRO A 375 8.10 5.32 -16.15
N GLU A 376 9.23 4.65 -16.29
CA GLU A 376 10.21 4.38 -15.25
C GLU A 376 11.48 5.23 -15.36
N PHE A 377 11.48 6.29 -16.18
CA PHE A 377 12.63 7.17 -16.41
C PHE A 377 13.35 7.60 -15.12
N TYR A 378 12.60 7.94 -14.07
CA TYR A 378 13.18 8.39 -12.82
C TYR A 378 13.76 7.27 -11.93
N TYR A 379 13.53 5.99 -12.23
CA TYR A 379 14.26 4.89 -11.57
C TYR A 379 15.75 4.90 -11.93
N HIS A 380 16.13 5.47 -13.08
CA HIS A 380 17.54 5.75 -13.39
C HIS A 380 18.17 6.69 -12.35
N LEU A 381 17.47 7.77 -11.99
CA LEU A 381 17.90 8.67 -10.91
C LEU A 381 17.85 8.00 -9.54
N GLY A 382 16.82 7.17 -9.27
CA GLY A 382 16.72 6.39 -8.04
C GLY A 382 17.94 5.49 -7.84
N LEU A 383 18.33 4.71 -8.85
CA LEU A 383 19.52 3.87 -8.82
C LEU A 383 20.80 4.71 -8.69
N LEU A 384 20.95 5.79 -9.46
CA LEU A 384 22.13 6.66 -9.40
C LEU A 384 22.33 7.20 -7.98
N ARG A 385 21.27 7.75 -7.37
CA ARG A 385 21.31 8.27 -6.00
C ARG A 385 21.59 7.18 -4.97
N ALA A 386 21.03 5.98 -5.14
CA ALA A 386 21.31 4.83 -4.28
C ALA A 386 22.79 4.41 -4.33
N VAL A 387 23.41 4.43 -5.52
CA VAL A 387 24.85 4.13 -5.71
C VAL A 387 25.72 5.21 -5.08
N MET A 388 25.26 6.46 -5.04
CA MET A 388 25.94 7.59 -4.43
C MET A 388 25.77 7.69 -2.90
N LEU A 389 24.96 6.82 -2.28
CA LEU A 389 24.78 6.83 -0.83
C LEU A 389 26.11 6.57 -0.11
N PRO A 390 26.36 7.24 1.03
CA PRO A 390 27.45 6.88 1.94
C PRO A 390 27.39 5.40 2.33
N PRO A 391 28.53 4.70 2.57
CA PRO A 391 28.56 3.26 2.83
C PRO A 391 27.57 2.77 3.90
N GLN A 392 27.42 3.53 4.99
CA GLN A 392 26.50 3.22 6.09
C GLN A 392 25.03 3.22 5.63
N LEU A 393 24.63 4.23 4.85
CA LEU A 393 23.27 4.35 4.32
C LEU A 393 23.01 3.37 3.18
N LYS A 394 24.04 3.03 2.39
CA LYS A 394 23.97 1.96 1.40
C LYS A 394 23.76 0.61 2.08
N GLU A 395 24.45 0.33 3.20
CA GLU A 395 24.22 -0.87 4.00
C GLU A 395 22.78 -0.93 4.56
N GLU A 396 22.26 0.18 5.08
CA GLU A 396 20.85 0.28 5.50
C GLU A 396 19.88 -0.01 4.35
N LEU A 397 20.15 0.52 3.15
CA LEU A 397 19.37 0.21 1.95
C LEU A 397 19.42 -1.29 1.64
N MET A 398 20.62 -1.87 1.63
CA MET A 398 20.83 -3.27 1.22
C MET A 398 20.29 -4.30 2.23
N ASN A 399 19.93 -3.86 3.44
CA ASN A 399 19.26 -4.64 4.47
C ASN A 399 17.72 -4.64 4.35
N LEU A 400 17.15 -3.80 3.47
CA LEU A 400 15.73 -3.85 3.16
C LEU A 400 15.39 -5.17 2.44
N PRO A 401 14.20 -5.73 2.68
CA PRO A 401 13.75 -6.95 2.01
C PRO A 401 13.49 -6.72 0.52
N VAL A 402 13.77 -7.74 -0.28
CA VAL A 402 13.36 -7.80 -1.69
C VAL A 402 12.04 -8.56 -1.76
N PHE A 403 11.01 -7.94 -2.34
CA PHE A 403 9.66 -8.52 -2.46
C PHE A 403 9.35 -9.09 -3.85
N ILE A 404 10.24 -8.87 -4.83
CA ILE A 404 10.02 -9.21 -6.22
C ILE A 404 10.35 -10.68 -6.47
N PRO A 405 9.38 -11.50 -6.94
CA PRO A 405 9.65 -12.87 -7.37
C PRO A 405 10.70 -12.94 -8.48
N ALA A 406 11.56 -13.97 -8.51
CA ALA A 406 12.68 -14.03 -9.48
C ALA A 406 12.23 -14.02 -10.96
N TYR A 407 11.00 -14.43 -11.28
CA TYR A 407 10.49 -14.37 -12.66
C TYR A 407 10.20 -12.94 -13.14
N PHE A 408 10.04 -11.98 -12.24
CA PHE A 408 9.87 -10.56 -12.57
C PHE A 408 11.21 -9.80 -12.74
N ARG A 409 12.35 -10.51 -12.68
CA ARG A 409 13.68 -9.95 -12.96
C ARG A 409 13.84 -9.35 -14.36
N PHE A 410 12.86 -9.56 -15.25
CA PHE A 410 12.91 -9.08 -16.60
C PHE A 410 11.71 -8.17 -16.84
N PHE A 411 11.97 -6.89 -17.04
CA PHE A 411 11.64 -6.20 -18.30
C PHE A 411 12.15 -4.73 -18.30
N ASN A 412 12.30 -4.08 -17.13
CA ASN A 412 12.67 -2.65 -17.08
C ASN A 412 14.03 -2.31 -16.43
N LEU A 413 14.66 -3.29 -15.77
CA LEU A 413 15.97 -3.14 -15.10
C LEU A 413 17.16 -3.05 -16.08
N LYS A 414 16.95 -3.52 -17.32
CA LYS A 414 17.96 -3.52 -18.40
C LYS A 414 18.30 -2.14 -18.94
N LEU A 415 17.52 -1.10 -18.66
CA LEU A 415 17.83 0.27 -19.08
C LEU A 415 18.52 1.06 -17.97
N ALA A 416 18.04 0.93 -16.73
CA ALA A 416 18.60 1.65 -15.58
C ALA A 416 20.03 1.22 -15.25
N ILE A 417 20.32 -0.09 -15.29
CA ILE A 417 21.63 -0.62 -14.92
C ILE A 417 22.72 -0.16 -15.92
N PRO A 418 22.57 -0.34 -17.25
CA PRO A 418 23.54 0.20 -18.21
C PRO A 418 23.58 1.72 -18.22
N PHE A 419 22.46 2.41 -18.01
CA PHE A 419 22.45 3.87 -17.89
C PHE A 419 23.37 4.32 -16.75
N VAL A 420 23.23 3.75 -15.55
CA VAL A 420 24.05 4.15 -14.39
C VAL A 420 25.49 3.65 -14.52
N ARG A 421 25.71 2.37 -14.88
CA ARG A 421 27.06 1.80 -14.95
C ARG A 421 27.89 2.37 -16.09
N GLU A 422 27.32 2.46 -17.28
CA GLU A 422 28.07 2.81 -18.51
C GLU A 422 27.93 4.29 -18.84
N ARG A 423 26.70 4.81 -18.92
CA ARG A 423 26.48 6.21 -19.35
C ARG A 423 26.84 7.21 -18.25
N CYS A 424 26.44 6.97 -17.02
CA CYS A 424 26.88 7.79 -15.87
C CYS A 424 28.29 7.43 -15.40
N GLY A 425 28.88 6.34 -15.89
CA GLY A 425 30.24 5.92 -15.55
C GLY A 425 30.40 5.41 -14.12
N MET A 426 29.37 4.78 -13.54
CA MET A 426 29.40 4.24 -12.18
C MET A 426 29.81 2.76 -12.10
N GLY A 427 30.26 2.16 -13.20
CA GLY A 427 30.62 0.73 -13.27
C GLY A 427 31.64 0.28 -12.22
N ASP A 428 32.57 1.15 -11.84
CA ASP A 428 33.59 0.87 -10.81
C ASP A 428 33.03 0.94 -9.37
N LYS A 429 31.89 1.61 -9.17
CA LYS A 429 31.27 1.80 -7.85
C LYS A 429 30.15 0.80 -7.54
N VAL A 430 29.61 0.14 -8.56
CA VAL A 430 28.49 -0.81 -8.39
C VAL A 430 28.58 -1.92 -9.43
N GLY A 431 28.57 -3.17 -8.96
CA GLY A 431 28.46 -4.38 -9.78
C GLY A 431 27.10 -4.50 -10.49
N GLU A 432 26.98 -5.35 -11.50
CA GLU A 432 25.69 -5.56 -12.18
C GLU A 432 24.69 -6.24 -11.26
N GLU A 433 25.13 -7.28 -10.55
CA GLU A 433 24.34 -7.98 -9.53
C GLU A 433 23.95 -7.06 -8.36
N GLU A 434 24.85 -6.16 -7.94
CA GLU A 434 24.57 -5.22 -6.88
C GLU A 434 23.56 -4.15 -7.34
N ALA A 435 23.70 -3.62 -8.56
CA ALA A 435 22.76 -2.65 -9.13
C ALA A 435 21.36 -3.26 -9.31
N GLN A 436 21.30 -4.51 -9.76
CA GLN A 436 20.08 -5.29 -9.84
C GLN A 436 19.42 -5.42 -8.47
N LYS A 437 20.18 -5.83 -7.44
CA LYS A 437 19.66 -5.94 -6.07
C LYS A 437 19.17 -4.59 -5.52
N ILE A 438 19.87 -3.49 -5.80
CA ILE A 438 19.44 -2.15 -5.38
C ILE A 438 18.07 -1.83 -5.99
N LEU A 439 17.88 -2.03 -7.30
CA LEU A 439 16.59 -1.76 -7.93
C LEU A 439 15.49 -2.65 -7.35
N GLU A 440 15.75 -3.94 -7.16
CA GLU A 440 14.81 -4.88 -6.53
C GLU A 440 14.37 -4.41 -5.13
N VAL A 441 15.31 -3.88 -4.34
CA VAL A 441 15.01 -3.24 -3.04
C VAL A 441 14.16 -1.99 -3.22
N LEU A 442 14.49 -1.10 -4.16
CA LEU A 442 13.74 0.13 -4.38
C LEU A 442 12.27 -0.18 -4.71
N PHE A 443 12.01 -0.99 -5.73
CA PHE A 443 10.64 -1.34 -6.17
C PHE A 443 9.76 -1.88 -5.03
N GLY A 444 10.31 -2.75 -4.17
CA GLY A 444 9.55 -3.35 -3.08
C GLY A 444 9.36 -2.46 -1.84
N ASN A 445 10.12 -1.37 -1.70
CA ASN A 445 10.15 -0.55 -0.48
C ASN A 445 9.82 0.94 -0.72
N ILE A 446 9.43 1.30 -1.94
CA ILE A 446 8.95 2.64 -2.25
C ILE A 446 7.56 2.83 -1.64
N LEU A 447 7.42 3.86 -0.80
CA LEU A 447 6.14 4.51 -0.57
C LEU A 447 5.91 5.48 -1.75
N GLY A 448 4.86 5.19 -2.53
CA GLY A 448 4.53 5.86 -3.80
C GLY A 448 4.26 7.37 -3.66
N PRO A 449 4.07 8.08 -4.79
CA PRO A 449 4.04 9.54 -4.79
C PRO A 449 2.97 10.09 -3.84
N PRO A 450 3.31 11.09 -3.01
CA PRO A 450 2.45 11.60 -1.95
C PRO A 450 1.14 12.29 -2.39
N ILE A 451 0.71 12.16 -3.65
CA ILE A 451 -0.40 12.91 -4.26
C ILE A 451 -1.71 12.77 -3.47
N GLN A 452 -1.94 11.65 -2.78
CA GLN A 452 -3.17 11.45 -2.00
C GLN A 452 -2.99 11.51 -0.48
N HIS A 453 -1.75 11.52 0.04
CA HIS A 453 -1.49 11.14 1.43
C HIS A 453 -0.50 12.05 2.18
N SER A 454 -0.04 13.16 1.59
CA SER A 454 0.79 14.13 2.30
C SER A 454 0.19 15.54 2.30
N THR A 455 0.60 16.31 3.30
CA THR A 455 0.38 17.76 3.38
C THR A 455 1.08 18.54 2.25
N SER A 456 1.92 17.89 1.44
CA SER A 456 2.63 18.46 0.28
C SER A 456 1.95 18.05 -1.02
N LYS A 457 0.74 18.58 -1.25
CA LYS A 457 -0.19 18.30 -2.37
C LYS A 457 0.39 18.37 -3.79
N ASN A 458 1.63 18.81 -3.97
CA ASN A 458 2.28 18.96 -5.28
C ASN A 458 3.56 18.12 -5.43
N LYS A 459 3.95 17.32 -4.42
CA LYS A 459 5.17 16.52 -4.51
C LYS A 459 4.92 15.16 -5.17
N LEU A 460 5.65 14.90 -6.24
CA LEU A 460 5.73 13.62 -6.94
C LEU A 460 7.07 12.97 -6.64
N ALA A 461 7.14 12.20 -5.56
CA ALA A 461 8.38 11.56 -5.15
C ALA A 461 8.15 10.07 -4.85
N PHE A 462 9.01 9.21 -5.37
CA PHE A 462 9.22 7.90 -4.79
C PHE A 462 10.11 8.04 -3.56
N ILE A 463 9.68 7.48 -2.43
CA ILE A 463 10.38 7.65 -1.16
C ILE A 463 10.65 6.28 -0.55
N VAL A 464 11.91 6.03 -0.21
CA VAL A 464 12.32 4.84 0.53
C VAL A 464 12.72 5.28 1.92
N TYR A 465 12.10 4.68 2.92
CA TYR A 465 12.48 4.83 4.32
C TYR A 465 13.26 3.58 4.74
N ALA A 466 14.35 3.79 5.46
CA ALA A 466 15.02 2.74 6.22
C ALA A 466 14.96 3.08 7.70
N GLY A 467 14.94 2.03 8.52
CA GLY A 467 14.66 2.15 9.94
C GLY A 467 15.86 1.81 10.81
N GLY A 468 16.89 2.65 10.88
CA GLY A 468 18.04 2.45 11.80
C GLY A 468 18.50 0.99 11.84
N PRO A 469 18.79 0.38 13.01
CA PRO A 469 19.27 -1.01 13.10
C PRO A 469 18.29 -2.10 12.60
N THR A 470 17.11 -1.73 12.09
CA THR A 470 16.04 -2.66 11.69
C THR A 470 15.67 -2.57 10.22
N GLY A 471 16.08 -1.49 9.52
CA GLY A 471 15.93 -1.35 8.07
C GLY A 471 14.52 -1.52 7.50
N ARG A 472 13.42 -1.38 8.25
CA ARG A 472 12.06 -1.77 7.78
C ARG A 472 10.96 -0.80 8.22
N VAL A 473 9.88 -0.73 7.44
CA VAL A 473 8.80 0.26 7.60
C VAL A 473 7.58 -0.30 8.35
N MET A 474 6.94 -1.39 7.89
CA MET A 474 5.87 -2.16 8.56
C MET A 474 5.24 -3.17 7.59
N THR A 475 4.58 -4.22 8.09
CA THR A 475 3.90 -5.26 7.26
C THR A 475 2.54 -4.79 6.74
N HIS A 476 2.12 -5.31 5.57
CA HIS A 476 0.80 -5.08 4.98
C HIS A 476 -0.36 -5.79 5.70
N ASP A 477 -1.49 -5.10 5.85
CA ASP A 477 -2.82 -5.69 6.02
C ASP A 477 -3.89 -4.87 5.26
N CYS A 478 -4.91 -5.53 4.69
CA CYS A 478 -6.01 -4.83 3.99
C CYS A 478 -6.96 -4.07 4.95
N THR A 479 -6.92 -4.41 6.24
CA THR A 479 -7.61 -3.77 7.36
C THR A 479 -6.58 -3.27 8.38
N PRO A 480 -5.74 -2.28 7.99
CA PRO A 480 -4.58 -1.89 8.78
C PRO A 480 -4.99 -1.28 10.12
N ASN A 481 -4.06 -1.28 11.08
CA ASN A 481 -4.24 -0.61 12.37
C ASN A 481 -3.30 0.57 12.58
N CYS A 482 -2.34 0.77 11.67
CA CYS A 482 -1.42 1.89 11.65
C CYS A 482 -1.43 2.58 10.28
N TYR A 483 -0.94 3.82 10.25
CA TYR A 483 -0.85 4.61 9.03
C TYR A 483 0.40 5.50 9.01
N PRO A 484 1.13 5.56 7.87
CA PRO A 484 2.24 6.49 7.68
C PRO A 484 1.74 7.88 7.26
N TYR A 485 2.07 8.90 8.05
CA TYR A 485 1.81 10.31 7.71
C TYR A 485 3.08 10.99 7.21
N ILE A 486 3.08 11.41 5.94
CA ILE A 486 4.25 12.03 5.32
C ILE A 486 4.14 13.56 5.45
N GLY A 487 5.09 14.16 6.16
CA GLY A 487 5.24 15.61 6.30
C GLY A 487 5.82 16.27 5.04
N LYS A 488 5.83 17.60 5.01
CA LYS A 488 6.35 18.39 3.87
C LYS A 488 7.84 18.16 3.59
N ASP A 489 8.61 17.93 4.62
CA ASP A 489 10.03 17.57 4.57
C ASP A 489 10.26 16.10 4.20
N LEU A 490 9.18 15.38 3.84
CA LEU A 490 9.12 13.95 3.59
C LEU A 490 9.36 13.08 4.83
N THR A 491 9.35 13.65 6.04
CA THR A 491 9.43 12.85 7.26
C THR A 491 8.12 12.07 7.44
N ALA A 492 8.20 10.74 7.50
CA ALA A 492 7.07 9.87 7.80
C ALA A 492 6.89 9.73 9.32
N THR A 493 5.65 9.81 9.79
CA THR A 493 5.24 9.54 11.18
C THR A 493 4.24 8.41 11.19
N PHE A 494 4.56 7.32 11.88
CA PHE A 494 3.70 6.14 11.97
C PHE A 494 2.84 6.25 13.21
N LYS A 495 1.52 6.19 13.05
CA LYS A 495 0.59 6.22 14.19
C LYS A 495 -0.47 5.12 14.08
N THR A 496 -0.98 4.69 15.23
CA THR A 496 -2.18 3.86 15.28
C THR A 496 -3.40 4.66 14.82
N ILE A 497 -4.27 4.04 14.02
CA ILE A 497 -5.52 4.66 13.55
C ILE A 497 -6.75 4.15 14.30
N ARG A 498 -6.63 3.00 14.96
CA ARG A 498 -7.64 2.41 15.85
C ARG A 498 -6.97 1.93 17.13
N LYS A 499 -7.79 1.46 18.08
CA LYS A 499 -7.25 0.75 19.25
C LYS A 499 -6.56 -0.54 18.78
N VAL A 500 -5.39 -0.81 19.32
CA VAL A 500 -4.59 -2.01 19.06
C VAL A 500 -4.40 -2.75 20.38
N ALA A 501 -4.72 -4.02 20.42
CA ALA A 501 -4.56 -4.83 21.63
C ALA A 501 -3.10 -5.28 21.82
N ALA A 502 -2.69 -5.51 23.06
CA ALA A 502 -1.40 -6.16 23.34
C ALA A 502 -1.29 -7.51 22.61
N GLY A 503 -0.15 -7.76 21.96
CA GLY A 503 0.10 -8.96 21.15
C GLY A 503 -0.37 -8.87 19.70
N GLU A 504 -1.07 -7.80 19.31
CA GLU A 504 -1.51 -7.60 17.93
C GLU A 504 -0.36 -7.11 17.04
N LEU A 505 -0.34 -7.58 15.78
CA LEU A 505 0.59 -7.14 14.77
C LEU A 505 0.30 -5.67 14.37
N LEU A 506 1.31 -4.82 14.32
CA LEU A 506 1.18 -3.45 13.83
C LEU A 506 1.39 -3.43 12.31
N THR A 507 0.35 -3.03 11.57
CA THR A 507 0.27 -3.15 10.11
C THR A 507 -0.12 -1.84 9.45
N ILE A 508 0.42 -1.62 8.26
CA ILE A 508 0.03 -0.54 7.34
C ILE A 508 -0.63 -1.15 6.10
N ASN A 509 -1.19 -0.31 5.24
CA ASN A 509 -1.61 -0.75 3.92
C ASN A 509 -0.55 -0.35 2.87
N TYR A 510 -0.31 -1.20 1.87
CA TYR A 510 0.65 -0.95 0.78
C TYR A 510 -0.05 -0.41 -0.47
N ILE A 511 -1.34 -0.66 -0.62
CA ILE A 511 -2.15 -0.12 -1.71
C ILE A 511 -2.88 1.13 -1.24
N MET A 512 -3.17 2.04 -2.17
CA MET A 512 -3.87 3.28 -1.84
C MET A 512 -5.21 3.00 -1.15
N ILE A 513 -5.60 3.92 -0.27
CA ILE A 513 -6.85 3.91 0.49
C ILE A 513 -8.07 3.69 -0.42
N SER A 514 -8.11 4.35 -1.58
CA SER A 514 -9.14 4.19 -2.61
C SER A 514 -9.30 2.74 -3.10
N ASN A 515 -8.21 1.97 -3.11
CA ASN A 515 -8.21 0.56 -3.51
C ASN A 515 -8.81 -0.37 -2.44
N HIS A 516 -9.05 0.08 -1.20
CA HIS A 516 -9.68 -0.76 -0.18
C HIS A 516 -11.16 -1.01 -0.47
N CYS A 517 -11.76 -0.16 -1.29
CA CYS A 517 -13.15 -0.25 -1.73
C CYS A 517 -13.32 -1.15 -2.97
N LYS A 518 -12.25 -1.81 -3.44
CA LYS A 518 -12.27 -2.72 -4.59
C LYS A 518 -12.65 -4.13 -4.18
N THR A 519 -13.05 -4.94 -5.16
CA THR A 519 -13.28 -6.39 -5.02
C THR A 519 -11.97 -7.13 -4.73
N VAL A 520 -12.05 -8.39 -4.26
CA VAL A 520 -10.86 -9.18 -3.88
C VAL A 520 -9.94 -9.44 -5.07
N ASP A 521 -10.49 -9.74 -6.24
CA ASP A 521 -9.75 -9.94 -7.48
C ASP A 521 -9.03 -8.66 -7.93
N GLU A 522 -9.71 -7.51 -7.90
CA GLU A 522 -9.09 -6.22 -8.20
C GLU A 522 -7.94 -5.89 -7.25
N ARG A 523 -8.09 -6.18 -5.95
CA ARG A 523 -7.01 -5.98 -4.97
C ARG A 523 -5.82 -6.90 -5.25
N LEU A 524 -6.03 -8.21 -5.43
CA LEU A 524 -4.92 -9.14 -5.68
C LEU A 524 -4.23 -8.90 -7.03
N THR A 525 -4.99 -8.41 -8.02
CA THR A 525 -4.44 -7.93 -9.29
C THR A 525 -3.54 -6.69 -9.09
N LEU A 526 -3.90 -5.77 -8.19
CA LEU A 526 -3.03 -4.64 -7.83
C LEU A 526 -1.74 -5.07 -7.13
N PHE A 527 -1.81 -6.04 -6.20
CA PHE A 527 -0.62 -6.59 -5.55
C PHE A 527 0.36 -7.14 -6.58
N THR A 528 -0.17 -7.91 -7.52
CA THR A 528 0.57 -8.41 -8.68
C THR A 528 1.23 -7.28 -9.47
N GLN A 529 0.46 -6.26 -9.85
CA GLN A 529 0.95 -5.13 -10.65
C GLN A 529 2.03 -4.32 -9.95
N LEU A 530 2.00 -4.29 -8.61
CA LEU A 530 2.99 -3.63 -7.77
C LEU A 530 4.16 -4.54 -7.41
N LEU A 531 4.25 -5.75 -8.00
CA LEU A 531 5.27 -6.76 -7.71
C LEU A 531 5.32 -7.14 -6.22
N LEU A 532 4.17 -7.06 -5.54
CA LEU A 532 4.00 -7.43 -4.15
C LEU A 532 3.45 -8.87 -4.06
N PRO A 533 3.85 -9.65 -3.04
CA PRO A 533 3.25 -10.94 -2.76
C PRO A 533 1.72 -10.82 -2.61
N PRO A 534 0.92 -11.76 -3.14
CA PRO A 534 -0.53 -11.74 -2.96
C PRO A 534 -0.92 -11.66 -1.48
N CYS A 535 -1.81 -10.74 -1.15
CA CYS A 535 -2.26 -10.54 0.23
C CYS A 535 -3.07 -11.75 0.73
N ARG A 536 -2.71 -12.23 1.92
CA ARG A 536 -3.27 -13.37 2.66
C ARG A 536 -3.89 -12.94 4.00
N CYS A 537 -4.31 -11.69 4.16
CA CYS A 537 -5.03 -11.26 5.37
C CYS A 537 -6.42 -11.94 5.48
N ALA A 538 -7.02 -11.91 6.68
CA ALA A 538 -8.34 -12.51 6.95
C ALA A 538 -9.41 -12.10 5.93
N ARG A 539 -9.48 -10.80 5.61
CA ARG A 539 -10.41 -10.25 4.62
C ARG A 539 -10.22 -10.84 3.22
N CYS A 540 -8.98 -11.04 2.76
CA CYS A 540 -8.71 -11.60 1.43
C CYS A 540 -8.92 -13.11 1.36
N GLN A 541 -8.79 -13.82 2.48
CA GLN A 541 -9.02 -15.26 2.55
C GLN A 541 -10.51 -15.62 2.71
N SER A 542 -11.29 -14.76 3.34
CA SER A 542 -12.73 -14.96 3.51
C SER A 542 -13.47 -14.79 2.17
N SER A 543 -14.24 -15.80 1.78
CA SER A 543 -15.14 -15.72 0.61
C SER A 543 -16.26 -14.68 0.78
N THR A 544 -16.53 -14.28 2.03
CA THR A 544 -17.48 -13.20 2.36
C THR A 544 -16.77 -11.87 2.65
N GLU A 545 -15.44 -11.83 2.57
CA GLU A 545 -14.61 -10.69 2.95
C GLU A 545 -15.00 -10.14 4.34
N ASP A 546 -14.91 -11.01 5.36
CA ASP A 546 -15.33 -10.77 6.74
C ASP A 546 -16.75 -10.20 6.89
N GLY A 547 -17.69 -10.77 6.12
CA GLY A 547 -19.10 -10.39 6.16
C GLY A 547 -19.43 -9.11 5.39
N THR A 548 -18.47 -8.51 4.67
CA THR A 548 -18.74 -7.32 3.84
C THR A 548 -19.38 -7.65 2.49
N TYR A 549 -19.15 -8.85 1.96
CA TYR A 549 -19.67 -9.30 0.67
C TYR A 549 -19.30 -8.38 -0.52
N PHE A 550 -18.14 -7.72 -0.46
CA PHE A 550 -17.74 -6.70 -1.44
C PHE A 550 -17.61 -7.23 -2.86
N SER A 551 -17.30 -8.51 -3.02
CA SER A 551 -17.15 -9.17 -4.32
C SER A 551 -18.36 -10.05 -4.68
N ALA A 552 -19.41 -10.09 -3.85
CA ALA A 552 -20.51 -11.02 -4.04
C ALA A 552 -21.50 -10.58 -5.13
N ILE A 553 -21.79 -11.44 -6.09
CA ILE A 553 -22.77 -11.19 -7.16
C ILE A 553 -24.03 -12.01 -6.97
N LYS A 554 -25.16 -11.59 -7.56
CA LYS A 554 -26.43 -12.31 -7.40
C LYS A 554 -26.36 -13.72 -7.99
N CYS A 555 -26.83 -14.71 -7.21
CA CYS A 555 -26.96 -16.07 -7.72
C CYS A 555 -28.14 -16.14 -8.72
N PRO A 556 -27.94 -16.64 -9.96
CA PRO A 556 -29.00 -16.72 -10.96
C PRO A 556 -30.09 -17.74 -10.61
N ALA A 557 -29.80 -18.72 -9.75
CA ALA A 557 -30.76 -19.73 -9.33
C ALA A 557 -31.74 -19.23 -8.25
N ASP A 558 -31.38 -18.19 -7.48
CA ASP A 558 -32.12 -17.54 -6.37
C ASP A 558 -33.29 -18.37 -5.79
N LYS A 559 -32.96 -19.49 -5.10
CA LYS A 559 -33.96 -20.42 -4.57
C LYS A 559 -34.36 -20.09 -3.14
N LYS A 560 -35.65 -20.26 -2.83
CA LYS A 560 -36.21 -20.24 -1.47
C LYS A 560 -36.46 -21.67 -1.00
N THR A 561 -36.17 -21.92 0.27
CA THR A 561 -36.62 -23.13 0.98
C THR A 561 -38.11 -23.01 1.33
N GLY A 562 -38.75 -24.12 1.69
CA GLY A 562 -40.17 -24.19 2.01
C GLY A 562 -40.64 -23.33 3.20
N ASP A 563 -39.71 -22.86 4.05
CA ASP A 563 -39.98 -21.95 5.18
C ASP A 563 -39.83 -20.46 4.81
N GLY A 564 -39.59 -20.15 3.53
CA GLY A 564 -39.40 -18.80 3.03
C GLY A 564 -37.98 -18.25 3.15
N LYS A 565 -37.04 -18.96 3.81
CA LYS A 565 -35.63 -18.56 3.84
C LYS A 565 -34.96 -18.81 2.50
N ARG A 566 -34.13 -17.87 2.05
CA ARG A 566 -33.37 -18.04 0.81
C ARG A 566 -32.25 -19.04 1.04
N GLU A 567 -32.24 -20.10 0.23
CA GLU A 567 -31.22 -21.13 0.26
C GLU A 567 -29.96 -20.68 -0.49
N CYS A 568 -30.17 -19.99 -1.62
CA CYS A 568 -29.10 -19.55 -2.51
C CYS A 568 -29.31 -18.07 -2.84
N GLN A 569 -28.39 -17.20 -2.41
CA GLN A 569 -28.57 -15.75 -2.55
C GLN A 569 -27.51 -15.09 -3.42
N TYR A 570 -26.24 -15.49 -3.27
CA TYR A 570 -25.10 -14.88 -3.94
C TYR A 570 -24.07 -15.93 -4.40
N LEU A 571 -23.32 -15.60 -5.45
CA LEU A 571 -22.07 -16.27 -5.80
C LEU A 571 -20.93 -15.52 -5.10
N LEU A 572 -20.05 -16.26 -4.45
CA LEU A 572 -18.91 -15.74 -3.70
C LEU A 572 -17.60 -16.12 -4.41
N PRO A 573 -16.56 -15.27 -4.35
CA PRO A 573 -15.24 -15.64 -4.84
C PRO A 573 -14.70 -16.83 -4.03
N MET A 574 -14.27 -17.88 -4.73
CA MET A 574 -13.57 -19.03 -4.15
C MET A 574 -12.29 -19.27 -4.94
N PRO A 575 -11.22 -19.80 -4.31
CA PRO A 575 -10.02 -20.21 -5.02
C PRO A 575 -10.38 -21.12 -6.20
N ASN A 576 -9.85 -20.83 -7.39
CA ASN A 576 -10.08 -21.64 -8.57
C ASN A 576 -9.18 -22.90 -8.51
N PRO A 577 -9.75 -24.12 -8.39
CA PRO A 577 -8.96 -25.35 -8.29
C PRO A 577 -8.19 -25.67 -9.58
N ASN A 578 -8.61 -25.11 -10.71
CA ASN A 578 -7.95 -25.28 -12.01
C ASN A 578 -6.96 -24.15 -12.31
N HIS A 579 -6.67 -23.27 -11.35
CA HIS A 579 -5.65 -22.23 -11.54
C HIS A 579 -4.28 -22.89 -11.66
N THR A 580 -3.68 -22.74 -12.84
CA THR A 580 -2.46 -23.49 -13.19
C THR A 580 -1.18 -22.68 -13.00
N GLN A 581 -1.24 -21.35 -13.21
CA GLN A 581 -0.21 -20.35 -12.92
C GLN A 581 -0.64 -18.95 -13.41
N GLY A 582 0.04 -17.90 -12.96
CA GLY A 582 -0.20 -16.51 -13.41
C GLY A 582 -1.34 -15.83 -12.65
N PHE A 583 -1.81 -14.69 -13.17
CA PHE A 583 -2.68 -13.78 -12.40
C PHE A 583 -4.12 -13.68 -12.92
N LYS A 584 -4.44 -14.45 -13.96
CA LYS A 584 -5.79 -14.52 -14.53
C LYS A 584 -6.53 -15.73 -13.94
N ASP A 585 -7.83 -15.56 -13.70
CA ASP A 585 -8.73 -16.60 -13.17
C ASP A 585 -8.25 -17.24 -11.85
N ILE A 586 -7.72 -16.42 -10.93
CA ILE A 586 -7.35 -16.82 -9.56
C ILE A 586 -8.58 -17.34 -8.81
N PHE A 587 -9.74 -16.77 -9.10
CA PHE A 587 -11.00 -17.11 -8.45
C PHE A 587 -12.02 -17.68 -9.43
N ILE A 588 -12.94 -18.47 -8.88
CA ILE A 588 -14.21 -18.82 -9.49
C ILE A 588 -15.33 -18.35 -8.56
N TRP A 589 -16.35 -17.70 -9.11
CA TRP A 589 -17.50 -17.25 -8.33
C TRP A 589 -18.47 -18.39 -8.24
N LYS A 590 -18.67 -18.94 -7.05
CA LYS A 590 -19.52 -20.11 -6.86
C LYS A 590 -20.55 -19.89 -5.77
N CYS A 591 -21.71 -20.50 -5.97
CA CYS A 591 -22.80 -20.56 -5.02
C CYS A 591 -22.36 -21.31 -3.77
N ALA A 592 -22.54 -20.72 -2.59
CA ALA A 592 -22.21 -21.37 -1.33
C ALA A 592 -23.26 -22.41 -0.89
N CYS A 593 -24.43 -22.45 -1.53
CA CYS A 593 -25.49 -23.40 -1.17
C CYS A 593 -25.23 -24.79 -1.78
N THR A 594 -25.71 -25.83 -1.11
CA THR A 594 -25.53 -27.23 -1.54
C THR A 594 -26.52 -27.65 -2.64
N ALA A 595 -27.62 -26.92 -2.81
CA ALA A 595 -28.68 -27.23 -3.78
C ALA A 595 -28.51 -26.54 -5.15
N CYS A 596 -27.47 -25.70 -5.34
CA CYS A 596 -27.21 -24.99 -6.59
C CYS A 596 -25.76 -25.15 -7.05
N THR A 597 -25.58 -25.50 -8.33
CA THR A 597 -24.27 -25.59 -8.98
C THR A 597 -23.87 -24.29 -9.66
N GLY A 598 -24.56 -23.18 -9.35
CA GLY A 598 -24.31 -21.88 -9.95
C GLY A 598 -22.86 -21.46 -9.77
N ALA A 599 -22.18 -21.20 -10.89
CA ALA A 599 -20.82 -20.70 -10.88
C ALA A 599 -20.58 -19.81 -12.11
N THR A 600 -19.64 -18.88 -12.01
CA THR A 600 -19.16 -18.07 -13.12
C THR A 600 -17.66 -17.81 -13.00
N ARG A 601 -17.02 -17.52 -14.13
CA ARG A 601 -15.57 -17.25 -14.22
C ARG A 601 -15.27 -15.82 -13.78
N GLN A 602 -14.05 -15.59 -13.29
CA GLN A 602 -13.58 -14.27 -12.86
C GLN A 602 -13.76 -13.20 -13.95
N SER A 603 -13.30 -13.49 -15.18
CA SER A 603 -13.43 -12.57 -16.33
C SER A 603 -14.86 -12.08 -16.61
N ALA A 604 -15.87 -12.93 -16.39
CA ALA A 604 -17.27 -12.53 -16.56
C ALA A 604 -17.73 -11.56 -15.45
N VAL A 605 -17.22 -11.74 -14.23
CA VAL A 605 -17.47 -10.81 -13.10
C VAL A 605 -16.76 -9.49 -13.34
N GLU A 606 -15.50 -9.51 -13.76
CA GLU A 606 -14.72 -8.32 -14.12
C GLU A 606 -15.44 -7.50 -15.19
N GLN A 607 -15.93 -8.14 -16.26
CA GLN A 607 -16.68 -7.47 -17.32
C GLN A 607 -17.98 -6.84 -16.80
N LEU A 608 -18.72 -7.56 -15.95
CA LEU A 608 -19.95 -7.08 -15.32
C LEU A 608 -19.67 -5.83 -14.46
N VAL A 609 -18.67 -5.92 -13.58
CA VAL A 609 -18.29 -4.83 -12.67
C VAL A 609 -17.79 -3.63 -13.46
N SER A 610 -16.92 -3.84 -14.45
CA SER A 610 -16.43 -2.79 -15.35
C SER A 610 -17.57 -2.07 -16.07
N THR A 611 -18.54 -2.81 -16.61
CA THR A 611 -19.71 -2.21 -17.29
C THR A 611 -20.53 -1.31 -16.36
N ILE A 612 -20.69 -1.69 -15.08
CA ILE A 612 -21.39 -0.86 -14.10
C ILE A 612 -20.55 0.39 -13.77
N LYS A 613 -19.23 0.24 -13.62
CA LYS A 613 -18.29 1.34 -13.35
C LYS A 613 -18.25 2.36 -14.47
N GLU A 614 -18.23 1.95 -15.73
CA GLU A 614 -18.29 2.85 -16.89
C GLU A 614 -19.57 3.70 -16.89
N LYS A 615 -20.71 3.09 -16.51
CA LYS A 615 -21.98 3.81 -16.34
C LYS A 615 -21.92 4.81 -15.19
N ILE A 616 -21.31 4.44 -14.06
CA ILE A 616 -21.08 5.35 -12.92
C ILE A 616 -20.21 6.54 -13.37
N GLN A 617 -19.08 6.28 -14.03
CA GLN A 617 -18.17 7.32 -14.51
C GLN A 617 -18.89 8.27 -15.48
N THR A 618 -19.71 7.74 -16.40
CA THR A 618 -20.52 8.54 -17.31
C THR A 618 -21.52 9.43 -16.53
N ALA A 619 -22.25 8.85 -15.58
CA ALA A 619 -23.23 9.57 -14.75
C ALA A 619 -22.59 10.70 -13.93
N THR A 620 -21.36 10.52 -13.42
CA THR A 620 -20.68 11.55 -12.61
C THR A 620 -20.35 12.84 -13.38
N ARG A 621 -20.39 12.79 -14.71
CA ARG A 621 -20.17 13.95 -15.60
C ARG A 621 -21.48 14.66 -15.96
N SER A 622 -22.63 14.08 -15.61
CA SER A 622 -23.95 14.65 -15.88
C SER A 622 -24.29 15.77 -14.88
N PRO A 623 -25.03 16.82 -15.31
CA PRO A 623 -25.67 17.77 -14.40
C PRO A 623 -26.63 17.10 -13.40
N ASN A 624 -27.21 15.95 -13.76
CA ASN A 624 -28.13 15.17 -12.93
C ASN A 624 -27.44 13.97 -12.26
N ALA A 625 -26.14 14.08 -11.96
CA ALA A 625 -25.31 12.99 -11.46
C ALA A 625 -25.95 12.23 -10.28
N TYR A 626 -26.58 12.93 -9.33
CA TYR A 626 -27.22 12.28 -8.18
C TYR A 626 -28.29 11.25 -8.59
N ASP A 627 -29.29 11.66 -9.36
CA ASP A 627 -30.42 10.81 -9.73
C ASP A 627 -29.99 9.66 -10.64
N GLU A 628 -29.04 9.92 -11.56
CA GLU A 628 -28.46 8.88 -12.41
C GLU A 628 -27.69 7.84 -11.59
N LEU A 629 -26.85 8.26 -10.65
CA LEU A 629 -26.12 7.36 -9.75
C LEU A 629 -27.07 6.56 -8.86
N LYS A 630 -28.11 7.18 -8.29
CA LYS A 630 -29.13 6.45 -7.51
C LYS A 630 -29.90 5.45 -8.36
N SER A 631 -30.19 5.78 -9.62
CA SER A 631 -30.80 4.85 -10.56
C SER A 631 -29.89 3.65 -10.84
N ILE A 632 -28.58 3.86 -10.99
CA ILE A 632 -27.60 2.77 -11.11
C ILE A 632 -27.58 1.92 -9.84
N VAL A 633 -27.54 2.52 -8.65
CA VAL A 633 -27.59 1.80 -7.37
C VAL A 633 -28.87 0.95 -7.27
N ALA A 634 -30.04 1.54 -7.54
CA ALA A 634 -31.33 0.86 -7.44
C ALA A 634 -31.49 -0.31 -8.44
N ARG A 635 -30.87 -0.21 -9.62
CA ARG A 635 -30.90 -1.28 -10.63
C ARG A 635 -30.00 -2.46 -10.30
N ASN A 636 -28.93 -2.24 -9.52
CA ASN A 636 -27.88 -3.25 -9.32
C ASN A 636 -27.83 -3.80 -7.88
N SER A 637 -28.03 -2.95 -6.86
CA SER A 637 -27.98 -3.32 -5.45
C SER A 637 -29.07 -4.36 -5.12
N GLY A 638 -28.64 -5.55 -4.66
CA GLY A 638 -29.52 -6.68 -4.34
C GLY A 638 -30.13 -7.41 -5.54
N ARG A 639 -29.91 -6.92 -6.77
CA ARG A 639 -30.46 -7.48 -8.02
C ARG A 639 -29.39 -8.12 -8.89
N THR A 640 -28.30 -7.40 -9.13
CA THR A 640 -27.14 -7.84 -9.93
C THR A 640 -25.99 -8.23 -9.01
N VAL A 641 -25.76 -7.41 -7.98
CA VAL A 641 -24.68 -7.56 -7.00
C VAL A 641 -25.22 -7.49 -5.58
N HIS A 642 -24.42 -7.89 -4.59
CA HIS A 642 -24.76 -7.70 -3.19
C HIS A 642 -25.01 -6.21 -2.87
N PRO A 643 -25.93 -5.87 -1.93
CA PRO A 643 -26.15 -4.47 -1.56
C PRO A 643 -24.91 -3.73 -1.08
N ASP A 644 -24.01 -4.44 -0.41
CA ASP A 644 -22.72 -3.95 0.08
C ASP A 644 -21.56 -4.19 -0.90
N HIS A 645 -21.84 -4.57 -2.15
CA HIS A 645 -20.79 -4.81 -3.15
C HIS A 645 -19.93 -3.56 -3.38
N ALA A 646 -18.64 -3.74 -3.64
CA ALA A 646 -17.64 -2.70 -3.90
C ALA A 646 -18.11 -1.65 -4.92
N VAL A 647 -18.72 -2.09 -6.03
CA VAL A 647 -19.27 -1.18 -7.06
C VAL A 647 -20.45 -0.32 -6.59
N ILE A 648 -21.23 -0.79 -5.61
CA ILE A 648 -22.31 0.01 -5.00
C ILE A 648 -21.68 1.07 -4.09
N LEU A 649 -20.70 0.68 -3.28
CA LEU A 649 -19.92 1.63 -2.48
C LEU A 649 -19.24 2.68 -3.38
N TYR A 650 -18.71 2.28 -4.53
CA TYR A 650 -18.14 3.20 -5.51
C TYR A 650 -19.16 4.24 -6.02
N ALA A 651 -20.38 3.81 -6.33
CA ALA A 651 -21.46 4.74 -6.70
C ALA A 651 -21.83 5.69 -5.55
N LEU A 652 -21.90 5.18 -4.32
CA LEU A 652 -22.22 5.98 -3.13
C LEU A 652 -21.12 6.99 -2.77
N LEU A 653 -19.84 6.62 -2.95
CA LEU A 653 -18.71 7.54 -2.80
C LEU A 653 -18.76 8.68 -3.83
N ASN A 654 -19.15 8.37 -5.07
CA ASN A 654 -19.40 9.38 -6.10
C ASN A 654 -20.61 10.28 -5.80
N ILE A 655 -21.66 9.72 -5.16
CA ILE A 655 -22.78 10.50 -4.62
C ILE A 655 -22.30 11.44 -3.51
N ALA A 656 -21.49 10.96 -2.57
CA ALA A 656 -20.91 11.78 -1.52
C ALA A 656 -20.04 12.92 -2.10
N ALA A 657 -19.21 12.62 -3.11
CA ALA A 657 -18.43 13.63 -3.82
C ALA A 657 -19.30 14.68 -4.53
N THR A 658 -20.44 14.25 -5.09
CA THR A 658 -21.45 15.15 -5.69
C THR A 658 -22.10 16.02 -4.62
N ALA A 659 -22.43 15.45 -3.46
CA ALA A 659 -22.96 16.19 -2.31
C ALA A 659 -22.00 17.30 -1.87
N PHE A 660 -20.70 16.98 -1.73
CA PHE A 660 -19.67 17.97 -1.39
C PHE A 660 -19.63 19.12 -2.37
N ARG A 661 -19.78 18.83 -3.67
CA ARG A 661 -19.86 19.85 -4.73
C ARG A 661 -21.01 20.81 -4.49
N HIS A 662 -22.20 20.29 -4.21
CA HIS A 662 -23.36 21.12 -3.91
C HIS A 662 -23.18 21.91 -2.61
N ILE A 663 -22.73 21.26 -1.54
CA ILE A 663 -22.44 21.89 -0.23
C ILE A 663 -21.50 23.09 -0.39
N THR A 664 -20.51 23.00 -1.31
CA THR A 664 -19.57 24.09 -1.58
C THR A 664 -20.13 25.14 -2.54
N ASN A 665 -20.96 24.75 -3.51
CA ASN A 665 -21.51 25.66 -4.53
C ASN A 665 -22.71 26.47 -4.04
N VAL A 666 -23.43 26.05 -3.00
CA VAL A 666 -24.49 26.81 -2.32
C VAL A 666 -24.00 28.19 -1.85
N GLN A 667 -22.72 28.35 -1.53
CA GLN A 667 -22.13 29.65 -1.17
C GLN A 667 -21.87 30.57 -2.38
N ALA A 668 -21.72 30.02 -3.59
CA ALA A 668 -21.31 30.77 -4.78
C ALA A 668 -22.47 31.48 -5.50
N ASN A 669 -23.68 31.53 -4.93
CA ASN A 669 -24.86 32.21 -5.48
C ASN A 669 -25.33 31.70 -6.86
N LYS A 670 -24.98 30.46 -7.25
CA LYS A 670 -25.21 29.96 -8.63
C LYS A 670 -26.11 28.73 -8.79
N ASP A 671 -26.64 28.15 -7.71
CA ASP A 671 -27.56 27.01 -7.84
C ASP A 671 -28.82 27.14 -6.96
N PRO A 672 -29.91 27.71 -7.50
CA PRO A 672 -31.22 27.74 -6.85
C PRO A 672 -31.88 26.35 -6.72
N ALA A 673 -31.35 25.30 -7.35
CA ALA A 673 -31.96 23.97 -7.39
C ALA A 673 -31.59 23.07 -6.20
N PHE A 674 -30.75 23.54 -5.29
CA PHE A 674 -30.43 22.78 -4.08
C PHE A 674 -31.59 22.83 -3.08
N SER A 675 -32.53 21.89 -3.25
CA SER A 675 -33.73 21.77 -2.42
C SER A 675 -33.50 20.94 -1.15
N PHE A 676 -34.23 21.27 -0.09
CA PHE A 676 -34.34 20.55 1.20
C PHE A 676 -34.37 19.01 1.07
N ASN A 677 -35.18 18.49 0.13
CA ASN A 677 -35.32 17.05 -0.10
C ASN A 677 -34.00 16.38 -0.56
N LEU A 678 -33.08 17.14 -1.15
CA LEU A 678 -31.79 16.67 -1.61
C LEU A 678 -30.80 16.49 -0.45
N HIS A 679 -30.88 17.29 0.62
CA HIS A 679 -30.06 17.11 1.83
C HIS A 679 -30.34 15.80 2.56
N LYS A 680 -31.62 15.50 2.83
CA LYS A 680 -32.05 14.27 3.51
C LYS A 680 -31.67 13.01 2.73
N LYS A 681 -31.76 13.12 1.40
CA LYS A 681 -31.30 12.11 0.43
C LYS A 681 -29.80 11.83 0.59
N TYR A 682 -28.95 12.86 0.57
CA TYR A 682 -27.50 12.69 0.79
C TYR A 682 -27.16 12.12 2.17
N MET A 683 -27.82 12.58 3.23
CA MET A 683 -27.56 12.11 4.61
C MET A 683 -27.66 10.59 4.77
N THR A 684 -28.67 9.97 4.14
CA THR A 684 -28.85 8.51 4.16
C THR A 684 -27.68 7.81 3.47
N ASP A 685 -27.23 8.34 2.34
CA ASP A 685 -26.13 7.77 1.57
C ASP A 685 -24.78 7.90 2.33
N PHE A 686 -24.53 9.02 3.02
CA PHE A 686 -23.34 9.20 3.88
C PHE A 686 -23.27 8.21 5.04
N ASN A 687 -24.40 7.92 5.70
CA ASN A 687 -24.45 6.95 6.80
C ASN A 687 -24.01 5.55 6.33
N ILE A 688 -24.53 5.11 5.17
CA ILE A 688 -24.18 3.82 4.58
C ILE A 688 -22.68 3.78 4.28
N VAL A 689 -22.13 4.83 3.64
CA VAL A 689 -20.70 4.88 3.31
C VAL A 689 -19.85 4.83 4.58
N LEU A 690 -20.15 5.64 5.60
CA LEU A 690 -19.38 5.69 6.85
C LEU A 690 -19.36 4.35 7.59
N GLU A 691 -20.49 3.64 7.64
CA GLU A 691 -20.58 2.29 8.20
C GLU A 691 -19.64 1.32 7.47
N LYS A 692 -19.64 1.32 6.13
CA LYS A 692 -18.76 0.43 5.36
C LYS A 692 -17.30 0.82 5.47
N MET A 693 -17.00 2.11 5.53
CA MET A 693 -15.62 2.61 5.73
C MET A 693 -15.03 2.14 7.06
N GLN A 694 -15.82 2.03 8.13
CA GLN A 694 -15.33 1.50 9.40
C GLN A 694 -14.91 0.03 9.35
N VAL A 695 -15.43 -0.75 8.39
CA VAL A 695 -15.02 -2.16 8.22
C VAL A 695 -13.76 -2.27 7.37
N ILE A 696 -13.70 -1.56 6.24
CA ILE A 696 -12.57 -1.67 5.29
C ILE A 696 -11.37 -0.80 5.64
N GLN A 697 -11.59 0.24 6.44
CA GLN A 697 -10.61 1.19 6.93
C GLN A 697 -10.93 1.55 8.38
N PRO A 698 -10.77 0.58 9.30
CA PRO A 698 -11.14 0.81 10.67
C PRO A 698 -10.27 1.92 11.28
N GLY A 699 -10.92 2.91 11.90
CA GLY A 699 -10.25 3.99 12.62
C GLY A 699 -10.12 5.31 11.85
N ARG A 700 -9.12 6.11 12.23
CA ARG A 700 -8.93 7.51 11.84
C ARG A 700 -8.23 7.69 10.49
N SER A 701 -8.85 7.26 9.39
CA SER A 701 -8.36 7.54 8.02
C SER A 701 -8.76 8.94 7.54
N ASP A 702 -7.97 9.54 6.63
CA ASP A 702 -8.31 10.83 6.02
C ASP A 702 -9.69 10.81 5.35
N HIS A 703 -10.01 9.73 4.63
CA HIS A 703 -11.29 9.58 3.95
C HIS A 703 -12.45 9.53 4.94
N TYR A 704 -12.30 8.80 6.04
CA TYR A 704 -13.29 8.77 7.11
C TYR A 704 -13.49 10.16 7.72
N GLY A 705 -12.38 10.87 8.01
CA GLY A 705 -12.42 12.24 8.51
C GLY A 705 -13.17 13.21 7.59
N LEU A 706 -12.94 13.12 6.28
CA LEU A 706 -13.61 13.94 5.28
C LEU A 706 -15.10 13.58 5.15
N LEU A 707 -15.44 12.30 5.05
CA LEU A 707 -16.84 11.84 5.00
C LEU A 707 -17.62 12.27 6.25
N LEU A 708 -17.00 12.14 7.43
CA LEU A 708 -17.57 12.60 8.69
C LEU A 708 -17.76 14.13 8.70
N PHE A 709 -16.80 14.87 8.15
CA PHE A 709 -16.91 16.32 7.99
C PHE A 709 -18.11 16.72 7.13
N GLY A 710 -18.26 16.14 5.93
CA GLY A 710 -19.39 16.42 5.03
C GLY A 710 -20.73 16.08 5.65
N GLN A 711 -20.83 14.89 6.25
CA GLN A 711 -22.03 14.50 7.00
C GLN A 711 -22.36 15.52 8.09
N THR A 712 -21.36 16.00 8.82
CA THR A 712 -21.59 16.95 9.91
C THR A 712 -22.10 18.29 9.40
N LEU A 713 -21.61 18.77 8.25
CA LEU A 713 -22.16 19.97 7.60
C LEU A 713 -23.64 19.78 7.20
N LEU A 714 -23.99 18.63 6.63
CA LEU A 714 -25.37 18.30 6.27
C LEU A 714 -26.29 18.24 7.50
N ARG A 715 -25.81 17.70 8.64
CA ARG A 715 -26.56 17.70 9.92
C ARG A 715 -26.82 19.11 10.44
N MET A 716 -25.87 20.04 10.26
CA MET A 716 -26.05 21.44 10.64
C MET A 716 -27.14 22.11 9.80
N SER A 717 -27.17 21.87 8.49
CA SER A 717 -28.25 22.35 7.61
C SER A 717 -29.60 21.79 8.03
N GLU A 718 -29.70 20.46 8.20
CA GLU A 718 -30.96 19.79 8.58
C GLU A 718 -31.51 20.33 9.91
N LEU A 719 -30.64 20.55 10.90
CA LEU A 719 -31.06 21.13 12.17
C LEU A 719 -31.53 22.59 12.02
N ALA A 720 -30.85 23.39 11.20
CA ALA A 720 -31.22 24.78 10.95
C ALA A 720 -32.64 24.87 10.35
N GLU A 721 -32.93 24.01 9.38
CA GLU A 721 -34.23 23.94 8.71
C GLU A 721 -35.33 23.45 9.66
N ASN A 722 -35.09 22.36 10.40
CA ASN A 722 -36.06 21.84 11.38
C ASN A 722 -36.47 22.91 12.42
N VAL A 723 -35.55 23.80 12.78
CA VAL A 723 -35.83 24.90 13.71
C VAL A 723 -36.67 26.01 13.06
N LEU A 724 -36.53 26.25 11.76
CA LEU A 724 -37.27 27.26 11.01
C LEU A 724 -38.67 26.78 10.57
N GLU A 725 -38.76 25.56 10.05
CA GLU A 725 -39.91 25.08 9.26
C GLU A 725 -40.81 24.07 9.99
N SER A 726 -40.34 23.44 11.07
CA SER A 726 -41.16 22.41 11.73
C SER A 726 -42.33 23.00 12.52
N GLN A 727 -43.50 22.35 12.40
CA GLN A 727 -44.69 22.68 13.19
C GLN A 727 -44.50 22.37 14.69
N SER A 728 -43.53 21.50 15.02
CA SER A 728 -43.17 21.10 16.37
C SER A 728 -41.69 21.36 16.60
N LYS A 729 -41.36 22.60 17.01
CA LYS A 729 -39.99 23.01 17.29
C LYS A 729 -39.33 22.09 18.34
N PRO A 730 -38.03 21.80 18.22
CA PRO A 730 -37.34 20.97 19.19
C PRO A 730 -37.36 21.63 20.59
N SER A 731 -37.39 20.82 21.63
CA SER A 731 -37.17 21.31 23.00
C SER A 731 -35.72 21.81 23.14
N LEU A 732 -35.46 22.63 24.16
CA LEU A 732 -34.09 23.11 24.43
C LEU A 732 -33.12 21.95 24.72
N GLU A 733 -33.61 20.89 25.37
CA GLU A 733 -32.83 19.68 25.67
C GLU A 733 -32.52 18.84 24.41
N ASP A 734 -33.49 18.68 23.51
CA ASP A 734 -33.29 18.01 22.23
C ASP A 734 -32.31 18.81 21.33
N LEU A 735 -32.43 20.13 21.32
CA LEU A 735 -31.51 21.02 20.62
C LEU A 735 -30.08 20.90 21.18
N ASP A 736 -29.90 20.92 22.50
CA ASP A 736 -28.58 20.80 23.14
C ASP A 736 -27.94 19.43 22.86
N THR A 737 -28.74 18.37 22.88
CA THR A 737 -28.30 17.00 22.55
C THR A 737 -27.81 16.90 21.11
N LYS A 738 -28.60 17.39 20.14
CA LYS A 738 -28.23 17.38 18.72
C LYS A 738 -26.99 18.22 18.44
N LEU A 739 -26.88 19.40 19.05
CA LEU A 739 -25.70 20.26 18.93
C LEU A 739 -24.45 19.66 19.56
N THR A 740 -24.58 18.96 20.69
CA THR A 740 -23.48 18.25 21.32
C THR A 740 -22.91 17.18 20.40
N LEU A 741 -23.78 16.40 19.74
CA LEU A 741 -23.37 15.40 18.74
C LEU A 741 -22.67 16.04 17.54
N ILE A 742 -23.18 17.16 17.01
CA ILE A 742 -22.55 17.92 15.93
C ILE A 742 -21.17 18.44 16.35
N LEU A 743 -21.06 19.06 17.53
CA LEU A 743 -19.79 19.59 18.04
C LEU A 743 -18.76 18.47 18.26
N SER A 744 -19.19 17.31 18.75
CA SER A 744 -18.35 16.13 18.91
C SER A 744 -17.86 15.63 17.55
N ALA A 745 -18.75 15.45 16.58
CA ALA A 745 -18.40 15.00 15.23
C ALA A 745 -17.47 16.00 14.51
N LEU A 746 -17.69 17.31 14.64
CA LEU A 746 -16.79 18.35 14.12
C LEU A 746 -15.41 18.29 14.77
N LYS A 747 -15.34 18.02 16.09
CA LYS A 747 -14.08 17.90 16.81
C LYS A 747 -13.34 16.64 16.36
N GLU A 748 -14.04 15.52 16.21
CA GLU A 748 -13.48 14.26 15.74
C GLU A 748 -12.99 14.36 14.30
N SER A 749 -13.84 14.80 13.36
CA SER A 749 -13.46 14.98 11.96
C SER A 749 -12.26 15.91 11.82
N TRP A 750 -12.23 17.00 12.59
CA TRP A 750 -11.10 17.93 12.62
C TRP A 750 -9.85 17.30 13.23
N THR A 751 -10.00 16.51 14.30
CA THR A 751 -8.87 15.80 14.90
C THR A 751 -8.29 14.81 13.92
N ILE A 752 -9.12 14.09 13.16
CA ILE A 752 -8.66 13.15 12.13
C ILE A 752 -7.95 13.91 11.01
N ILE A 753 -8.63 14.90 10.42
CA ILE A 753 -8.08 15.68 9.30
C ILE A 753 -6.77 16.38 9.70
N ASN A 754 -6.67 16.95 10.91
CA ASN A 754 -5.49 17.69 11.36
C ASN A 754 -4.41 16.86 12.07
N ALA A 755 -4.74 15.79 12.79
CA ALA A 755 -3.72 14.94 13.43
C ALA A 755 -2.81 14.28 12.38
N ASN A 756 -3.26 14.26 11.12
CA ASN A 756 -2.57 13.74 9.96
C ASN A 756 -1.60 14.79 9.33
N GLN A 757 -1.50 16.00 9.90
CA GLN A 757 -0.77 17.13 9.31
C GLN A 757 0.36 17.62 10.22
N ILE A 758 1.56 17.08 10.03
CA ILE A 758 2.76 17.68 10.60
C ILE A 758 3.16 18.85 9.70
N ALA A 759 2.94 20.06 10.23
CA ALA A 759 3.59 21.33 9.88
C ALA A 759 2.93 22.30 8.87
N GLU A 760 1.71 22.12 8.37
CA GLU A 760 0.91 23.27 7.91
C GLU A 760 -0.57 22.91 7.68
N PRO A 761 -1.49 23.87 7.79
CA PRO A 761 -2.92 23.64 7.71
C PRO A 761 -3.35 23.32 6.26
N TYR A 762 -3.87 22.11 6.01
CA TYR A 762 -4.67 21.77 4.84
C TYR A 762 -5.77 22.80 4.68
N ASP A 763 -5.67 23.72 3.72
CA ASP A 763 -6.53 24.91 3.52
C ASP A 763 -7.49 25.11 4.71
N THR A 764 -6.94 25.32 5.91
CA THR A 764 -7.80 25.32 7.09
C THR A 764 -8.70 26.51 7.00
N ALA A 765 -8.33 27.50 6.19
CA ALA A 765 -9.21 28.54 5.75
C ALA A 765 -10.45 27.99 5.03
N ARG A 766 -10.40 27.10 4.03
CA ARG A 766 -11.61 26.50 3.39
C ARG A 766 -12.49 25.74 4.39
N GLU A 767 -11.96 24.76 5.11
CA GLU A 767 -12.78 23.98 6.06
C GLU A 767 -13.25 24.80 7.26
N SER A 768 -12.44 25.77 7.72
CA SER A 768 -12.85 26.77 8.72
C SER A 768 -13.94 27.67 8.16
N ARG A 769 -13.82 28.14 6.92
CA ARG A 769 -14.82 28.98 6.25
C ARG A 769 -16.15 28.25 6.05
N LEU A 770 -16.13 26.99 5.62
CA LEU A 770 -17.32 26.14 5.53
C LEU A 770 -17.95 25.95 6.93
N ARG A 771 -17.17 25.58 7.94
CA ARG A 771 -17.69 25.46 9.32
C ARG A 771 -18.30 26.74 9.84
N LYS A 772 -17.63 27.88 9.64
CA LYS A 772 -18.15 29.19 10.02
C LYS A 772 -19.45 29.52 9.29
N PHE A 773 -19.54 29.26 7.99
CA PHE A 773 -20.76 29.48 7.22
C PHE A 773 -21.95 28.67 7.73
N TYR A 774 -21.80 27.34 7.83
CA TYR A 774 -22.87 26.47 8.30
C TYR A 774 -23.21 26.74 9.77
N ALA A 775 -22.24 27.11 10.61
CA ALA A 775 -22.49 27.54 11.99
C ALA A 775 -23.27 28.86 12.05
N ASN A 776 -22.89 29.87 11.25
CA ASN A 776 -23.61 31.14 11.16
C ASN A 776 -25.04 30.94 10.65
N HIS A 777 -25.23 30.09 9.64
CA HIS A 777 -26.55 29.77 9.12
C HIS A 777 -27.43 29.09 10.18
N LEU A 778 -26.90 28.09 10.89
CA LEU A 778 -27.60 27.41 11.99
C LEU A 778 -27.94 28.37 13.14
N ILE A 779 -27.00 29.20 13.58
CA ILE A 779 -27.22 30.20 14.65
C ILE A 779 -28.29 31.22 14.24
N SER A 780 -28.23 31.72 13.00
CA SER A 780 -29.24 32.64 12.45
C SER A 780 -30.62 32.00 12.40
N SER A 781 -30.67 30.72 12.04
CA SER A 781 -31.92 29.94 11.98
C SER A 781 -32.50 29.70 13.37
N ILE A 782 -31.66 29.37 14.37
CA ILE A 782 -32.08 29.26 15.77
C ILE A 782 -32.62 30.58 16.29
N ARG A 783 -31.94 31.70 16.02
CA ARG A 783 -32.40 33.04 16.41
C ARG A 783 -33.78 33.35 15.84
N LYS A 784 -34.00 33.08 14.55
CA LYS A 784 -35.27 33.34 13.86
C LYS A 784 -36.39 32.38 14.29
N GLY A 785 -36.08 31.10 14.46
CA GLY A 785 -37.05 30.05 14.75
C GLY A 785 -37.41 29.95 16.23
N MET A 786 -36.46 30.14 17.16
CA MET A 786 -36.66 29.91 18.60
C MET A 786 -36.55 31.17 19.47
N GLY A 787 -36.17 32.31 18.88
CA GLY A 787 -36.01 33.57 19.59
C GLY A 787 -34.59 33.78 20.14
N GLU A 788 -34.27 35.04 20.44
CA GLU A 788 -32.92 35.49 20.79
C GLU A 788 -32.42 34.92 22.12
N ASP A 789 -33.32 34.82 23.11
CA ASP A 789 -33.08 34.20 24.42
C ASP A 789 -32.57 32.75 24.36
N CYS A 790 -32.91 32.02 23.30
CA CYS A 790 -32.48 30.62 23.14
C CYS A 790 -30.96 30.51 22.97
N LEU A 791 -30.31 31.54 22.40
CA LEU A 791 -28.87 31.53 22.15
C LEU A 791 -28.05 31.52 23.45
N ASP A 792 -28.60 32.05 24.53
CA ASP A 792 -27.92 32.19 25.83
C ASP A 792 -28.35 31.11 26.84
N LYS A 793 -29.52 30.47 26.64
CA LYS A 793 -30.07 29.42 27.51
C LYS A 793 -29.53 28.01 27.19
N VAL A 794 -28.92 27.79 26.02
CA VAL A 794 -28.42 26.48 25.58
C VAL A 794 -26.89 26.47 25.54
N SER A 795 -26.26 25.65 26.38
CA SER A 795 -24.79 25.59 26.54
C SER A 795 -24.06 25.31 25.23
N SER A 796 -24.58 24.38 24.41
CA SER A 796 -23.95 24.01 23.15
C SER A 796 -24.09 25.09 22.08
N VAL A 797 -25.19 25.86 22.09
CA VAL A 797 -25.36 27.03 21.19
C VAL A 797 -24.33 28.10 21.53
N LYS A 798 -24.15 28.39 22.83
CA LYS A 798 -23.13 29.34 23.31
C LYS A 798 -21.73 28.92 22.88
N LYS A 799 -21.34 27.66 23.06
CA LYS A 799 -20.04 27.12 22.61
C LYS A 799 -19.85 27.21 21.10
N LEU A 800 -20.89 26.92 20.31
CA LEU A 800 -20.86 27.04 18.86
C LEU A 800 -20.68 28.51 18.43
N LYS A 801 -21.40 29.43 19.08
CA LYS A 801 -21.33 30.88 18.87
C LYS A 801 -19.94 31.43 19.20
N GLU A 802 -19.42 31.16 20.40
CA GLU A 802 -18.09 31.60 20.83
C GLU A 802 -16.96 31.10 19.92
N LYS A 803 -17.10 29.88 19.39
CA LYS A 803 -16.03 29.23 18.61
C LYS A 803 -16.07 29.56 17.12
N TYR A 804 -17.25 29.79 16.53
CA TYR A 804 -17.42 29.86 15.07
C TYR A 804 -18.21 31.07 14.55
N PHE A 805 -18.88 31.85 15.40
CA PHE A 805 -19.69 32.99 14.96
C PHE A 805 -18.84 34.25 14.75
N SER A 806 -19.03 34.94 13.61
CA SER A 806 -18.43 36.25 13.34
C SER A 806 -19.38 37.13 12.51
N GLU A 807 -19.49 38.43 12.82
CA GLU A 807 -20.39 39.38 12.14
C GLU A 807 -19.93 39.78 10.72
N VAL A 808 -18.75 39.36 10.27
CA VAL A 808 -18.17 39.77 8.97
C VAL A 808 -18.62 38.83 7.84
N PRO A 809 -19.04 39.34 6.66
CA PRO A 809 -19.38 38.50 5.51
C PRO A 809 -18.16 37.72 5.01
N VAL A 810 -18.32 36.40 4.91
CA VAL A 810 -17.29 35.49 4.41
C VAL A 810 -17.34 35.51 2.88
N ASN A 811 -16.59 36.41 2.24
CA ASN A 811 -16.47 36.44 0.78
C ASN A 811 -15.50 35.33 0.31
N LEU A 812 -15.91 34.52 -0.67
CA LEU A 812 -15.24 33.29 -1.06
C LEU A 812 -15.27 33.08 -2.57
N ASP A 813 -14.10 33.17 -3.21
CA ASP A 813 -13.89 32.64 -4.55
C ASP A 813 -13.33 31.21 -4.43
N MET A 814 -14.04 30.24 -5.01
CA MET A 814 -13.88 28.80 -4.75
C MET A 814 -13.72 27.96 -6.02
N SER A 815 -13.60 28.60 -7.18
CA SER A 815 -13.69 27.97 -8.51
C SER A 815 -12.56 26.98 -8.84
N GLU A 816 -11.36 27.11 -8.28
CA GLU A 816 -10.19 26.26 -8.64
C GLU A 816 -10.07 24.94 -7.84
N LYS A 817 -10.81 24.75 -6.73
CA LYS A 817 -10.55 23.65 -5.75
C LYS A 817 -11.62 22.56 -5.69
N GLU A 818 -12.50 22.50 -6.69
CA GLU A 818 -13.60 21.53 -6.84
C GLU A 818 -13.10 20.12 -7.23
N LEU A 819 -11.91 20.03 -7.84
CA LEU A 819 -11.24 18.79 -8.25
C LEU A 819 -10.64 17.99 -7.08
N GLU A 820 -10.14 18.65 -6.03
CA GLU A 820 -9.38 18.00 -4.93
C GLU A 820 -10.24 17.03 -4.09
N TYR A 821 -11.52 17.33 -3.86
CA TYR A 821 -12.42 16.47 -3.09
C TYR A 821 -12.94 15.28 -3.91
N ARG A 822 -12.96 15.40 -5.25
CA ARG A 822 -13.19 14.27 -6.14
C ARG A 822 -12.02 13.29 -6.04
N GLU A 823 -10.78 13.76 -6.06
CA GLU A 823 -9.58 12.89 -5.99
C GLU A 823 -9.48 12.09 -4.67
N LEU A 824 -10.00 12.62 -3.55
CA LEU A 824 -10.01 11.96 -2.23
C LEU A 824 -11.22 11.05 -1.98
N LEU A 825 -12.25 11.08 -2.83
CA LEU A 825 -13.46 10.24 -2.70
C LEU A 825 -13.65 9.30 -3.91
N VAL A 826 -12.99 9.58 -5.03
CA VAL A 826 -13.04 8.76 -6.24
C VAL A 826 -12.03 7.64 -6.11
N ILE A 827 -12.53 6.42 -6.30
CA ILE A 827 -11.73 5.20 -6.35
C ILE A 827 -10.88 5.23 -7.63
N ASP A 828 -9.56 5.19 -7.48
CA ASP A 828 -8.60 5.24 -8.58
C ASP A 828 -8.60 3.93 -9.41
N GLU A 829 -8.50 4.04 -10.74
CA GLU A 829 -8.42 2.94 -11.71
C GLU A 829 -7.31 3.16 -12.76
N THR A 830 -6.18 3.72 -12.33
CA THR A 830 -5.03 4.01 -13.20
C THR A 830 -4.35 2.76 -13.77
N VAL A 831 -4.29 1.65 -13.03
CA VAL A 831 -3.46 0.50 -13.46
C VAL A 831 -4.07 -0.37 -14.58
N PRO A 832 -5.39 -0.68 -14.60
CA PRO A 832 -5.98 -1.48 -15.69
C PRO A 832 -5.86 -0.81 -17.08
N ASN A 833 -5.89 0.52 -17.14
CA ASN A 833 -5.72 1.27 -18.39
C ASN A 833 -4.28 1.26 -18.92
N LEU A 834 -3.29 1.08 -18.04
CA LEU A 834 -1.89 0.89 -18.45
C LEU A 834 -1.71 -0.49 -19.08
N ILE A 835 -2.30 -1.54 -18.49
CA ILE A 835 -2.27 -2.90 -19.04
C ILE A 835 -2.97 -2.99 -20.38
N LYS A 836 -4.16 -2.39 -20.52
CA LYS A 836 -4.84 -2.35 -21.82
C LYS A 836 -3.98 -1.70 -22.90
N LYS A 837 -3.25 -0.63 -22.56
CA LYS A 837 -2.27 -0.02 -23.46
C LYS A 837 -1.07 -0.93 -23.72
N MET A 838 -0.60 -1.69 -22.74
CA MET A 838 0.51 -2.65 -22.91
C MET A 838 0.08 -3.83 -23.82
N GLU A 839 -1.11 -4.41 -23.60
CA GLU A 839 -1.71 -5.45 -24.43
C GLU A 839 -1.94 -4.95 -25.87
N GLU A 840 -2.42 -3.70 -26.04
CA GLU A 840 -2.55 -3.02 -27.35
C GLU A 840 -1.21 -2.84 -28.09
N HIS A 841 -0.08 -2.86 -27.37
CA HIS A 841 1.27 -2.82 -27.95
C HIS A 841 1.93 -4.21 -28.06
N GLY A 842 1.16 -5.30 -27.89
CA GLY A 842 1.65 -6.68 -28.02
C GLY A 842 2.55 -7.12 -26.86
N ILE A 843 2.48 -6.42 -25.73
CA ILE A 843 3.20 -6.77 -24.51
C ILE A 843 2.29 -7.69 -23.70
N VAL A 844 2.69 -8.96 -23.56
CA VAL A 844 1.93 -10.06 -22.93
C VAL A 844 1.94 -9.96 -21.42
#